data_AF-A0A9P9Z1L5-F1
#
_entry.id   AF-A0A9P9Z1L5-F1
#
_cell.length_a   1.000
_cell.length_b   1.000
_cell.length_c   1.000
_cell.angle_alpha   90.00
_cell.angle_beta   90.00
_cell.angle_gamma   90.00
#
_symmetry.space_group_name_H-M   'P 1'
#
loop_
_entity.id
_entity.type
_entity.pdbx_description
1 polymer ?
#
loop_
_entity_poly.entity_id
_entity_poly.type
_entity_poly.pdbx_seq_one_letter_code
_entity_poly.pdbx_strand_id
1 'polypeptide(L)'
;MLLSATSAGKHPREGFDFFPLTVDVEERSYAAGKIPGSFFRREGRPSTEAILVCRLIDRPLRPSFVDGLRNEVQIVVTVLSIAPGEFYDALAINAASMSTQISGLPFSGPIAGVRLALIPGHGEHADQWVAFPKAEQLEDAVFDLIVAGRVLDDGDVAIMMVEAEATEGSWNMIKGGATKPNEQVVAEGLEAAKPFLRQLVDAQNEVARTAAKEIQAYPVFPAYSSEVYDFVAGRSYDDLVGVYQIADKRERQNADDAVKDRVKGELIAAVEAGELPAGAPLEFSAAYKSVTKKIVRGRILSEGVRIDGRGLADIRPLDAEVQVIPRVHGSAIFQRGETQILGVTTLNMLKMEQQIDSLSPITSKRYLHHYNFPPYSTGETGRVGSPKRREIGHGFLAERALVPVLPSREEFPYAIRQVSEALGSNGSTSMGSTRYAALTDILGAEDALGDMDFKVAGTSEFITAIQLDTKLDGIPSSVLAAALTQAKEARLTILNVLNAAIDAPDEMAPTAPRVISVQIPVDKIGELIGPKGKTINSIQDETGAQISIEDDGTVYIGATDGPSAEAARAQVNAIANPTNPEVGEQFLGTVVKIATFGAFVSLLPGKDGLLHVSEVRKLAGGKRVENVEDVLSVGRKILVRITKIDDRGKLSLEPVLDEATEPADTEGSAAASEGPEAPAEG
;
A
#
# COMPACT_ATOMS: atom_id res chain seq x y z
N MET A 1 -16.74 21.60 6.49
CA MET A 1 -18.04 21.83 5.83
C MET A 1 -18.09 21.10 4.50
N LEU A 2 -19.10 20.25 4.30
CA LEU A 2 -19.39 19.57 3.05
C LEU A 2 -20.72 20.06 2.48
N LEU A 3 -20.83 20.10 1.16
CA LEU A 3 -22.10 20.15 0.45
C LEU A 3 -22.36 18.76 -0.12
N SER A 4 -23.56 18.20 0.07
CA SER A 4 -24.00 17.04 -0.69
C SER A 4 -25.32 17.33 -1.39
N ALA A 5 -25.40 16.93 -2.67
CA ALA A 5 -26.59 17.02 -3.48
C ALA A 5 -26.88 15.67 -4.13
N THR A 6 -28.04 15.10 -3.81
CA THR A 6 -28.57 13.91 -4.47
C THR A 6 -29.60 14.31 -5.52
N SER A 7 -29.47 13.74 -6.71
CA SER A 7 -30.32 14.01 -7.86
C SER A 7 -30.69 12.70 -8.56
N ALA A 8 -31.81 12.70 -9.28
CA ALA A 8 -32.31 11.53 -10.00
C ALA A 8 -32.88 11.89 -11.36
N GLY A 9 -32.61 11.04 -12.36
CA GLY A 9 -33.20 11.13 -13.68
C GLY A 9 -34.72 10.92 -13.63
N LYS A 10 -35.47 11.72 -14.42
CA LYS A 10 -36.94 11.64 -14.50
C LYS A 10 -37.45 10.34 -15.14
N HIS A 11 -36.60 9.66 -15.90
CA HIS A 11 -36.91 8.44 -16.62
C HIS A 11 -35.88 7.35 -16.25
N PRO A 12 -36.28 6.07 -16.23
CA PRO A 12 -35.34 4.97 -16.07
C PRO A 12 -34.39 4.87 -17.28
N ARG A 13 -33.19 4.32 -17.06
CA ARG A 13 -32.25 4.00 -18.13
C ARG A 13 -32.71 2.75 -18.88
N GLU A 14 -33.14 2.92 -20.13
CA GLU A 14 -33.43 1.79 -21.02
C GLU A 14 -32.17 0.95 -21.28
N GLY A 15 -32.33 -0.37 -21.34
CA GLY A 15 -31.23 -1.32 -21.61
C GLY A 15 -30.24 -1.55 -20.46
N PHE A 16 -30.49 -1.02 -19.25
CA PHE A 16 -29.65 -1.26 -18.07
C PHE A 16 -30.24 -2.37 -17.20
N ASP A 17 -29.49 -3.46 -17.01
CA ASP A 17 -29.83 -4.58 -16.14
C ASP A 17 -29.49 -4.32 -14.66
N PHE A 18 -28.60 -3.36 -14.37
CA PHE A 18 -28.20 -2.93 -13.02
C PHE A 18 -28.79 -1.56 -12.61
N PHE A 19 -28.80 -1.27 -11.30
CA PHE A 19 -29.21 0.04 -10.76
C PHE A 19 -28.11 1.12 -10.97
N PRO A 20 -28.36 2.17 -11.78
CA PRO A 20 -27.34 3.16 -12.14
C PRO A 20 -27.19 4.28 -11.08
N LEU A 21 -26.79 3.91 -9.87
CA LEU A 21 -26.25 4.83 -8.87
C LEU A 21 -24.80 5.22 -9.23
N THR A 22 -24.51 6.52 -9.17
CA THR A 22 -23.17 7.10 -9.24
C THR A 22 -22.95 8.01 -8.02
N VAL A 23 -21.80 7.85 -7.35
CA VAL A 23 -21.34 8.77 -6.32
C VAL A 23 -20.07 9.46 -6.79
N ASP A 24 -19.99 10.78 -6.65
CA ASP A 24 -18.80 11.58 -6.98
C ASP A 24 -18.40 12.47 -5.79
N VAL A 25 -17.09 12.52 -5.51
CA VAL A 25 -16.49 13.30 -4.43
C VAL A 25 -15.55 14.33 -5.06
N GLU A 26 -15.91 15.59 -4.87
CA GLU A 26 -15.27 16.75 -5.46
C GLU A 26 -14.46 17.48 -4.38
N GLU A 27 -13.19 17.10 -4.23
CA GLU A 27 -12.21 17.89 -3.49
C GLU A 27 -12.02 19.26 -4.17
N ARG A 28 -11.77 20.28 -3.35
CA ARG A 28 -11.47 21.64 -3.80
C ARG A 28 -10.32 22.19 -2.99
N SER A 29 -9.23 22.62 -3.63
CA SER A 29 -8.04 23.05 -2.90
C SER A 29 -8.31 24.31 -2.06
N TYR A 30 -9.28 25.13 -2.46
CA TYR A 30 -9.75 26.28 -1.67
C TYR A 30 -10.33 25.88 -0.31
N ALA A 31 -10.78 24.64 -0.12
CA ALA A 31 -11.31 24.15 1.16
C ALA A 31 -10.25 24.17 2.28
N ALA A 32 -8.97 24.04 1.90
CA ALA A 32 -7.80 24.19 2.76
C ALA A 32 -7.01 25.49 2.48
N GLY A 33 -7.62 26.45 1.78
CA GLY A 33 -6.97 27.72 1.40
C GLY A 33 -5.85 27.61 0.35
N LYS A 34 -5.70 26.46 -0.32
CA LYS A 34 -4.62 26.18 -1.29
C LYS A 34 -5.05 26.50 -2.73
N ILE A 35 -4.10 26.87 -3.58
CA ILE A 35 -4.23 26.80 -5.05
C ILE A 35 -3.67 25.43 -5.49
N PRO A 36 -4.31 24.68 -6.40
CA PRO A 36 -3.82 23.37 -6.85
C PRO A 36 -2.39 23.44 -7.41
N GLY A 37 -1.55 22.49 -7.04
CA GLY A 37 -0.16 22.35 -7.53
C GLY A 37 -0.07 21.93 -9.01
N SER A 38 -1.18 21.43 -9.58
CA SER A 38 -1.30 21.05 -11.00
C SER A 38 -0.85 22.16 -11.96
N PHE A 39 -0.35 21.78 -13.15
CA PHE A 39 0.16 22.72 -14.17
C PHE A 39 -0.87 23.81 -14.55
N PHE A 40 -2.16 23.48 -14.54
CA PHE A 40 -3.25 24.40 -14.86
C PHE A 40 -3.78 25.20 -13.68
N ARG A 41 -3.21 25.03 -12.47
CA ARG A 41 -3.65 25.65 -11.20
C ARG A 41 -5.15 25.44 -10.92
N ARG A 42 -5.64 24.26 -11.29
CA ARG A 42 -7.03 23.81 -11.21
C ARG A 42 -7.09 22.33 -10.82
N GLU A 43 -8.11 21.95 -10.07
CA GLU A 43 -8.44 20.55 -9.77
C GLU A 43 -8.61 19.75 -11.07
N GLY A 44 -8.02 18.55 -11.11
CA GLY A 44 -7.82 17.77 -12.33
C GLY A 44 -8.72 16.53 -12.40
N ARG A 45 -8.09 15.35 -12.38
CA ARG A 45 -8.80 14.09 -12.12
C ARG A 45 -9.02 13.95 -10.61
N PRO A 46 -10.07 13.24 -10.14
CA PRO A 46 -10.22 12.90 -8.74
C PRO A 46 -8.96 12.24 -8.17
N SER A 47 -8.61 12.59 -6.93
CA SER A 47 -7.52 11.98 -6.19
C SER A 47 -7.85 10.53 -5.81
N THR A 48 -6.84 9.76 -5.40
CA THR A 48 -7.06 8.42 -4.84
C THR A 48 -8.01 8.49 -3.65
N GLU A 49 -7.84 9.47 -2.76
CA GLU A 49 -8.71 9.73 -1.61
C GLU A 49 -10.17 9.94 -2.03
N ALA A 50 -10.44 10.88 -2.95
CA ALA A 50 -11.78 11.13 -3.45
C ALA A 50 -12.44 9.87 -4.05
N ILE A 51 -11.68 9.02 -4.76
CA ILE A 51 -12.17 7.76 -5.33
C ILE A 51 -12.48 6.71 -4.24
N LEU A 52 -11.71 6.69 -3.15
CA LEU A 52 -11.97 5.83 -2.00
C LEU A 52 -13.21 6.30 -1.23
N VAL A 53 -13.34 7.59 -0.95
CA VAL A 53 -14.53 8.16 -0.30
C VAL A 53 -15.79 7.95 -1.16
N CYS A 54 -15.71 8.05 -2.50
CA CYS A 54 -16.80 7.63 -3.39
C CYS A 54 -17.25 6.18 -3.11
N ARG A 55 -16.32 5.25 -2.85
CA ARG A 55 -16.64 3.85 -2.53
C ARG A 55 -17.16 3.67 -1.11
N LEU A 56 -16.61 4.38 -0.13
CA LEU A 56 -17.09 4.36 1.27
C LEU A 56 -18.55 4.83 1.38
N ILE A 57 -18.97 5.76 0.51
CA ILE A 57 -20.36 6.18 0.37
C ILE A 57 -21.18 5.16 -0.43
N ASP A 58 -20.72 4.73 -1.61
CA ASP A 58 -21.49 3.87 -2.52
C ASP A 58 -21.84 2.51 -1.88
N ARG A 59 -20.90 1.90 -1.15
CA ARG A 59 -21.03 0.57 -0.54
C ARG A 59 -22.28 0.41 0.35
N PRO A 60 -22.51 1.23 1.41
CA PRO A 60 -23.71 1.12 2.25
C PRO A 60 -24.97 1.77 1.64
N LEU A 61 -24.83 2.79 0.78
CA LEU A 61 -26.00 3.45 0.19
C LEU A 61 -26.64 2.60 -0.93
N ARG A 62 -25.83 1.94 -1.79
CA ARG A 62 -26.31 1.14 -2.93
C ARG A 62 -27.33 0.04 -2.56
N PRO A 63 -27.13 -0.81 -1.54
CA PRO A 63 -28.13 -1.82 -1.12
C PRO A 63 -29.32 -1.22 -0.36
N SER A 64 -29.30 0.07 -0.03
CA SER A 64 -30.36 0.75 0.71
C SER A 64 -31.43 1.37 -0.19
N PHE A 65 -31.28 1.34 -1.53
CA PHE A 65 -32.35 1.70 -2.46
C PHE A 65 -33.28 0.51 -2.73
N VAL A 66 -34.54 0.77 -3.07
CA VAL A 66 -35.50 -0.28 -3.46
C VAL A 66 -34.98 -1.10 -4.66
N ASP A 67 -35.16 -2.43 -4.61
CA ASP A 67 -34.80 -3.29 -5.73
C ASP A 67 -35.62 -2.98 -6.99
N GLY A 68 -35.06 -3.28 -8.15
CA GLY A 68 -35.63 -2.95 -9.45
C GLY A 68 -35.56 -1.47 -9.83
N LEU A 69 -35.03 -0.56 -8.99
CA LEU A 69 -34.84 0.84 -9.39
C LEU A 69 -33.87 0.94 -10.59
N ARG A 70 -34.29 1.65 -11.67
CA ARG A 70 -33.49 1.86 -12.89
C ARG A 70 -33.34 3.31 -13.30
N ASN A 71 -33.85 4.25 -12.50
CA ASN A 71 -33.54 5.67 -12.66
C ASN A 71 -32.07 5.91 -12.27
N GLU A 72 -31.40 6.74 -13.06
CA GLU A 72 -30.04 7.20 -12.78
C GLU A 72 -30.06 8.10 -11.55
N VAL A 73 -29.29 7.74 -10.52
CA VAL A 73 -29.16 8.51 -9.28
C VAL A 73 -27.72 8.99 -9.18
N GLN A 74 -27.51 10.30 -9.06
CA GLN A 74 -26.19 10.88 -8.85
C GLN A 74 -26.14 11.60 -7.51
N ILE A 75 -25.20 11.18 -6.66
CA ILE A 75 -24.86 11.81 -5.39
C ILE A 75 -23.52 12.52 -5.56
N VAL A 76 -23.52 13.85 -5.47
CA VAL A 76 -22.28 14.65 -5.53
C VAL A 76 -22.00 15.21 -4.14
N VAL A 77 -20.82 14.91 -3.59
CA VAL A 77 -20.31 15.52 -2.35
C VAL A 77 -19.14 16.45 -2.70
N THR A 78 -19.23 17.73 -2.35
CA THR A 78 -18.16 18.71 -2.55
C THR A 78 -17.58 19.12 -1.21
N VAL A 79 -16.26 19.04 -1.06
CA VAL A 79 -15.56 19.54 0.13
C VAL A 79 -15.41 21.07 -0.02
N LEU A 80 -16.14 21.85 0.79
CA LEU A 80 -16.14 23.31 0.69
C LEU A 80 -15.17 23.99 1.67
N SER A 81 -14.93 23.36 2.81
CA SER A 81 -13.96 23.78 3.82
C SER A 81 -13.56 22.59 4.68
N ILE A 82 -12.27 22.46 4.98
CA ILE A 82 -11.71 21.46 5.89
C ILE A 82 -10.78 22.17 6.87
N ALA A 83 -10.77 21.77 8.14
CA ALA A 83 -9.81 22.30 9.12
C ALA A 83 -8.53 21.43 9.10
N PRO A 84 -7.36 21.98 9.48
CA PRO A 84 -6.13 21.20 9.55
C PRO A 84 -6.28 20.00 10.49
N GLY A 85 -5.79 18.83 10.05
CA GLY A 85 -5.82 17.58 10.82
C GLY A 85 -7.17 16.85 10.84
N GLU A 86 -8.23 17.35 10.20
CA GLU A 86 -9.53 16.67 10.11
C GLU A 86 -9.63 15.73 8.90
N PHE A 87 -10.37 14.64 9.04
CA PHE A 87 -10.77 13.77 7.92
C PHE A 87 -12.21 14.07 7.49
N TYR A 88 -12.46 14.10 6.17
CA TYR A 88 -13.77 14.45 5.61
C TYR A 88 -14.63 13.24 5.20
N ASP A 89 -14.05 12.05 5.21
CA ASP A 89 -14.57 10.81 4.62
C ASP A 89 -15.82 10.27 5.34
N ALA A 90 -15.76 10.03 6.65
CA ALA A 90 -16.89 9.57 7.44
C ALA A 90 -18.01 10.62 7.43
N LEU A 91 -17.66 11.92 7.48
CA LEU A 91 -18.63 13.01 7.36
C LEU A 91 -19.30 13.05 5.96
N ALA A 92 -18.58 12.65 4.90
CA ALA A 92 -19.13 12.55 3.55
C ALA A 92 -20.17 11.43 3.41
N ILE A 93 -20.03 10.31 4.12
CA ILE A 93 -21.06 9.26 4.22
C ILE A 93 -22.36 9.84 4.81
N ASN A 94 -22.25 10.54 5.95
CA ASN A 94 -23.41 11.17 6.59
C ASN A 94 -24.06 12.26 5.69
N ALA A 95 -23.25 13.07 5.01
CA ALA A 95 -23.75 14.10 4.09
C ALA A 95 -24.46 13.50 2.86
N ALA A 96 -23.92 12.43 2.29
CA ALA A 96 -24.52 11.69 1.18
C ALA A 96 -25.83 11.00 1.57
N SER A 97 -25.87 10.37 2.74
CA SER A 97 -27.11 9.81 3.30
C SER A 97 -28.15 10.90 3.53
N MET A 98 -27.80 11.99 4.22
CA MET A 98 -28.71 13.08 4.55
C MET A 98 -29.33 13.71 3.29
N SER A 99 -28.52 13.97 2.25
CA SER A 99 -29.02 14.54 0.98
C SER A 99 -29.89 13.55 0.19
N THR A 100 -29.63 12.24 0.33
CA THR A 100 -30.45 11.17 -0.25
C THR A 100 -31.78 11.05 0.49
N GLN A 101 -31.77 11.06 1.83
CA GLN A 101 -32.97 10.94 2.67
C GLN A 101 -33.99 12.04 2.37
N ILE A 102 -33.54 13.27 2.13
CA ILE A 102 -34.44 14.40 1.80
C ILE A 102 -34.79 14.52 0.31
N SER A 103 -34.26 13.64 -0.54
CA SER A 103 -34.42 13.75 -1.99
C SER A 103 -35.84 13.37 -2.49
N GLY A 104 -36.58 12.57 -1.74
CA GLY A 104 -37.83 11.93 -2.18
C GLY A 104 -37.62 10.62 -2.96
N LEU A 105 -36.40 10.04 -2.93
CA LEU A 105 -36.12 8.72 -3.49
C LEU A 105 -36.60 7.58 -2.57
N PRO A 106 -36.92 6.39 -3.12
CA PRO A 106 -37.23 5.19 -2.35
C PRO A 106 -35.94 4.59 -1.77
N PHE A 107 -35.53 5.11 -0.61
CA PHE A 107 -34.25 4.85 0.06
C PHE A 107 -34.48 4.56 1.55
N SER A 108 -33.98 3.41 2.00
CA SER A 108 -34.12 2.83 3.33
C SER A 108 -33.02 3.31 4.29
N GLY A 109 -32.86 4.62 4.40
CA GLY A 109 -31.98 5.29 5.36
C GLY A 109 -32.73 5.94 6.53
N PRO A 110 -32.05 6.74 7.37
CA PRO A 110 -30.68 7.23 7.16
C PRO A 110 -29.59 6.19 7.40
N ILE A 111 -28.48 6.34 6.68
CA ILE A 111 -27.20 5.67 6.94
C ILE A 111 -26.28 6.63 7.70
N ALA A 112 -25.66 6.18 8.77
CA ALA A 112 -24.57 6.90 9.42
C ALA A 112 -23.20 6.33 9.02
N GLY A 113 -22.17 7.15 9.12
CA GLY A 113 -20.76 6.75 9.00
C GLY A 113 -19.91 7.36 10.11
N VAL A 114 -19.01 6.58 10.71
CA VAL A 114 -18.08 7.05 11.76
C VAL A 114 -16.69 6.48 11.51
N ARG A 115 -15.65 7.28 11.75
CA ARG A 115 -14.27 6.81 11.90
C ARG A 115 -13.96 6.70 13.39
N LEU A 116 -13.40 5.59 13.83
CA LEU A 116 -12.86 5.36 15.16
C LEU A 116 -11.36 5.06 15.09
N ALA A 117 -10.58 5.56 16.05
CA ALA A 117 -9.22 5.12 16.28
C ALA A 117 -9.11 4.39 17.63
N LEU A 118 -8.37 3.30 17.70
CA LEU A 118 -7.95 2.70 18.97
C LEU A 118 -6.62 3.33 19.40
N ILE A 119 -6.68 4.21 20.39
CA ILE A 119 -5.50 4.85 20.99
C ILE A 119 -5.13 4.08 22.28
N PRO A 120 -3.89 3.58 22.43
CA PRO A 120 -3.47 2.91 23.65
C PRO A 120 -3.42 3.87 24.84
N GLY A 121 -3.77 3.39 26.04
CA GLY A 121 -3.66 4.16 27.28
C GLY A 121 -2.24 4.26 27.83
N HIS A 122 -1.27 3.57 27.21
CA HIS A 122 0.15 3.47 27.58
C HIS A 122 0.43 3.11 29.05
N GLY A 123 -0.53 2.50 29.75
CA GLY A 123 -0.44 2.15 31.16
C GLY A 123 -0.80 3.29 32.13
N GLU A 124 -1.00 4.51 31.63
CA GLU A 124 -1.55 5.65 32.39
C GLU A 124 -3.09 5.64 32.38
N HIS A 125 -3.68 5.11 31.31
CA HIS A 125 -5.12 5.03 31.05
C HIS A 125 -5.51 3.59 30.63
N ALA A 126 -6.81 3.34 30.49
CA ALA A 126 -7.29 2.26 29.64
C ALA A 126 -7.28 2.71 28.16
N ASP A 127 -7.10 1.76 27.23
CA ASP A 127 -7.15 2.04 25.79
C ASP A 127 -8.55 2.57 25.39
N GLN A 128 -8.59 3.48 24.42
CA GLN A 128 -9.82 4.18 24.05
C GLN A 128 -10.09 4.15 22.55
N TRP A 129 -11.32 3.73 22.19
CA TRP A 129 -11.89 3.98 20.87
C TRP A 129 -12.37 5.44 20.78
N VAL A 130 -11.61 6.29 20.09
CA VAL A 130 -11.89 7.72 19.89
C VAL A 130 -12.63 7.91 18.56
N ALA A 131 -13.83 8.52 18.61
CA ALA A 131 -14.64 8.81 17.42
C ALA A 131 -14.28 10.15 16.78
N PHE A 132 -14.25 10.18 15.45
CA PHE A 132 -13.74 11.28 14.62
C PHE A 132 -12.34 11.76 15.08
N PRO A 133 -11.34 10.85 15.09
CA PRO A 133 -9.98 11.17 15.47
C PRO A 133 -9.33 12.14 14.47
N LYS A 134 -8.49 13.04 14.98
CA LYS A 134 -7.63 13.88 14.15
C LYS A 134 -6.42 13.11 13.64
N ALA A 135 -5.74 13.65 12.62
CA ALA A 135 -4.46 13.13 12.11
C ALA A 135 -3.43 12.93 13.24
N GLU A 136 -3.23 13.95 14.08
CA GLU A 136 -2.38 13.92 15.27
C GLU A 136 -2.72 12.76 16.22
N GLN A 137 -4.00 12.36 16.30
CA GLN A 137 -4.46 11.27 17.15
C GLN A 137 -4.38 9.88 16.48
N LEU A 138 -4.18 9.83 15.16
CA LEU A 138 -3.88 8.58 14.44
C LEU A 138 -2.39 8.25 14.47
N GLU A 139 -1.52 9.24 14.67
CA GLU A 139 -0.08 9.02 14.90
C GLU A 139 0.17 8.21 16.19
N ASP A 140 -0.69 8.35 17.20
CA ASP A 140 -0.70 7.58 18.46
C ASP A 140 -1.61 6.32 18.43
N ALA A 141 -2.35 6.06 17.35
CA ALA A 141 -3.31 4.96 17.29
C ALA A 141 -2.67 3.64 16.82
N VAL A 142 -3.17 2.50 17.32
CA VAL A 142 -2.81 1.16 16.81
C VAL A 142 -3.73 0.65 15.71
N PHE A 143 -4.95 1.21 15.58
CA PHE A 143 -5.95 0.78 14.60
C PHE A 143 -6.88 1.94 14.21
N ASP A 144 -7.23 2.04 12.93
CA ASP A 144 -8.19 3.00 12.36
C ASP A 144 -9.33 2.22 11.68
N LEU A 145 -10.57 2.61 11.98
CA LEU A 145 -11.78 1.83 11.75
C LEU A 145 -12.92 2.73 11.26
N ILE A 146 -13.24 2.66 9.97
CA ILE A 146 -14.43 3.30 9.40
C ILE A 146 -15.58 2.29 9.39
N VAL A 147 -16.71 2.66 9.99
CA VAL A 147 -17.94 1.86 10.04
C VAL A 147 -19.10 2.68 9.48
N ALA A 148 -19.95 2.07 8.67
CA ALA A 148 -21.24 2.64 8.29
C ALA A 148 -22.38 1.64 8.50
N GLY A 149 -23.56 2.16 8.85
CA GLY A 149 -24.71 1.36 9.24
C GLY A 149 -25.97 2.20 9.49
N ARG A 150 -27.05 1.54 9.89
CA ARG A 150 -28.35 2.19 10.15
C ARG A 150 -29.02 1.64 11.41
N VAL A 151 -30.00 2.37 11.93
CA VAL A 151 -30.86 1.91 13.03
C VAL A 151 -32.02 1.08 12.46
N LEU A 152 -32.40 0.00 13.15
CA LEU A 152 -33.52 -0.89 12.81
C LEU A 152 -34.80 -0.50 13.57
N ASP A 153 -35.94 -1.08 13.18
CA ASP A 153 -37.25 -0.83 13.82
C ASP A 153 -37.33 -1.32 15.27
N ASP A 154 -36.54 -2.32 15.66
CA ASP A 154 -36.39 -2.76 17.05
C ASP A 154 -35.41 -1.89 17.86
N GLY A 155 -34.71 -0.98 17.17
CA GLY A 155 -33.74 -0.06 17.71
C GLY A 155 -32.28 -0.52 17.68
N ASP A 156 -31.91 -1.73 17.24
CA ASP A 156 -30.48 -2.08 17.14
C ASP A 156 -29.79 -1.36 15.95
N VAL A 157 -28.46 -1.38 15.90
CA VAL A 157 -27.65 -0.78 14.82
C VAL A 157 -27.07 -1.86 13.92
N ALA A 158 -27.63 -1.98 12.72
CA ALA A 158 -27.13 -2.81 11.66
C ALA A 158 -25.89 -2.17 11.01
N ILE A 159 -24.72 -2.75 11.25
CA ILE A 159 -23.49 -2.44 10.50
C ILE A 159 -23.64 -3.00 9.08
N MET A 160 -23.44 -2.14 8.08
CA MET A 160 -23.58 -2.47 6.65
C MET A 160 -22.23 -2.50 5.92
N MET A 161 -21.27 -1.69 6.38
CA MET A 161 -19.96 -1.54 5.75
C MET A 161 -18.88 -1.30 6.81
N VAL A 162 -17.71 -1.93 6.63
CA VAL A 162 -16.48 -1.66 7.39
C VAL A 162 -15.31 -1.49 6.43
N GLU A 163 -14.43 -0.53 6.73
CA GLU A 163 -13.10 -0.39 6.13
C GLU A 163 -12.09 0.01 7.22
N ALA A 164 -11.12 -0.85 7.52
CA ALA A 164 -10.24 -0.69 8.68
C ALA A 164 -8.79 -1.12 8.39
N GLU A 165 -7.84 -0.55 9.13
CA GLU A 165 -6.42 -0.87 9.08
C GLU A 165 -5.76 -0.78 10.47
N ALA A 166 -4.65 -1.49 10.66
CA ALA A 166 -3.66 -1.07 11.65
C ALA A 166 -2.86 0.13 11.08
N THR A 167 -2.31 0.99 11.94
CA THR A 167 -1.57 2.18 11.49
C THR A 167 -0.12 1.85 11.10
N GLU A 168 0.60 2.75 10.42
CA GLU A 168 2.03 2.59 10.14
C GLU A 168 2.87 2.50 11.44
N GLY A 169 2.49 3.23 12.50
CA GLY A 169 3.15 3.17 13.80
C GLY A 169 2.84 1.91 14.63
N SER A 170 1.72 1.22 14.35
CA SER A 170 1.16 0.17 15.20
C SER A 170 2.15 -0.95 15.56
N TRP A 171 2.98 -1.40 14.62
CA TRP A 171 3.98 -2.46 14.84
C TRP A 171 4.98 -2.12 15.93
N ASN A 172 5.46 -0.88 15.97
CA ASN A 172 6.43 -0.43 16.97
C ASN A 172 5.75 -0.14 18.31
N MET A 173 4.51 0.38 18.32
CA MET A 173 3.69 0.49 19.54
C MET A 173 3.42 -0.90 20.16
N ILE A 174 3.03 -1.88 19.34
CA ILE A 174 2.73 -3.25 19.75
C ILE A 174 3.98 -3.94 20.32
N LYS A 175 5.16 -3.73 19.71
CA LYS A 175 6.45 -4.17 20.29
C LYS A 175 6.76 -3.46 21.61
N GLY A 176 6.37 -2.19 21.75
CA GLY A 176 6.44 -1.42 22.99
C GLY A 176 5.42 -1.83 24.07
N GLY A 177 4.52 -2.78 23.78
CA GLY A 177 3.54 -3.31 24.73
C GLY A 177 2.11 -2.77 24.56
N ALA A 178 1.82 -1.98 23.52
CA ALA A 178 0.45 -1.56 23.20
C ALA A 178 -0.45 -2.74 22.77
N THR A 179 -1.76 -2.58 22.96
CA THR A 179 -2.76 -3.61 22.65
C THR A 179 -2.74 -4.00 21.17
N LYS A 180 -2.68 -5.31 20.92
CA LYS A 180 -2.70 -5.89 19.57
C LYS A 180 -4.13 -5.88 19.01
N PRO A 181 -4.40 -5.30 17.83
CA PRO A 181 -5.73 -5.34 17.20
C PRO A 181 -6.01 -6.74 16.66
N ASN A 182 -6.42 -7.63 17.55
CA ASN A 182 -6.83 -8.99 17.25
C ASN A 182 -8.33 -9.08 16.94
N GLU A 183 -8.81 -10.29 16.63
CA GLU A 183 -10.19 -10.57 16.24
C GLU A 183 -11.24 -10.14 17.30
N GLN A 184 -10.90 -10.16 18.59
CA GLN A 184 -11.76 -9.66 19.67
C GLN A 184 -11.74 -8.14 19.73
N VAL A 185 -10.54 -7.52 19.75
CA VAL A 185 -10.38 -6.06 19.85
C VAL A 185 -11.08 -5.34 18.69
N VAL A 186 -10.99 -5.87 17.46
CA VAL A 186 -11.71 -5.29 16.31
C VAL A 186 -13.23 -5.45 16.46
N ALA A 187 -13.72 -6.57 17.01
CA ALA A 187 -15.16 -6.74 17.29
C ALA A 187 -15.66 -5.77 18.37
N GLU A 188 -14.85 -5.49 19.39
CA GLU A 188 -15.14 -4.47 20.41
C GLU A 188 -15.22 -3.05 19.80
N GLY A 189 -14.35 -2.73 18.83
CA GLY A 189 -14.42 -1.49 18.06
C GLY A 189 -15.70 -1.36 17.22
N LEU A 190 -16.21 -2.46 16.66
CA LEU A 190 -17.47 -2.46 15.92
C LEU A 190 -18.68 -2.21 16.84
N GLU A 191 -18.69 -2.76 18.06
CA GLU A 191 -19.71 -2.42 19.06
C GLU A 191 -19.56 -0.96 19.55
N ALA A 192 -18.33 -0.48 19.74
CA ALA A 192 -18.05 0.92 20.09
C ALA A 192 -18.53 1.92 19.03
N ALA A 193 -18.67 1.52 17.76
CA ALA A 193 -19.23 2.36 16.70
C ALA A 193 -20.74 2.57 16.82
N LYS A 194 -21.49 1.59 17.33
CA LYS A 194 -22.97 1.62 17.33
C LYS A 194 -23.59 2.84 18.03
N PRO A 195 -23.11 3.30 19.22
CA PRO A 195 -23.66 4.49 19.87
C PRO A 195 -23.49 5.77 19.05
N PHE A 196 -22.38 5.93 18.31
CA PHE A 196 -22.14 7.09 17.45
C PHE A 196 -23.00 7.00 16.18
N LEU A 197 -23.06 5.83 15.54
CA LEU A 197 -23.94 5.58 14.38
C LEU A 197 -25.40 5.91 14.71
N ARG A 198 -25.90 5.51 15.89
CA ARG A 198 -27.24 5.88 16.36
C ARG A 198 -27.44 7.39 16.42
N GLN A 199 -26.57 8.12 17.12
CA GLN A 199 -26.68 9.58 17.27
C GLN A 199 -26.66 10.30 15.90
N LEU A 200 -25.86 9.81 14.96
CA LEU A 200 -25.79 10.32 13.59
C LEU A 200 -27.05 10.00 12.76
N VAL A 201 -27.68 8.84 12.96
CA VAL A 201 -29.00 8.52 12.36
C VAL A 201 -30.11 9.36 12.98
N ASP A 202 -30.12 9.54 14.29
CA ASP A 202 -31.12 10.34 15.01
C ASP A 202 -31.09 11.82 14.59
N ALA A 203 -29.89 12.40 14.45
CA ALA A 203 -29.70 13.76 13.94
C ALA A 203 -30.16 13.90 12.47
N GLN A 204 -29.87 12.91 11.61
CA GLN A 204 -30.37 12.90 10.24
C GLN A 204 -31.90 12.78 10.19
N ASN A 205 -32.50 11.98 11.08
CA ASN A 205 -33.95 11.85 11.22
C ASN A 205 -34.61 13.15 11.69
N GLU A 206 -33.98 13.91 12.59
CA GLU A 206 -34.50 15.23 13.01
C GLU A 206 -34.59 16.22 11.85
N VAL A 207 -33.55 16.29 11.01
CA VAL A 207 -33.57 17.08 9.77
C VAL A 207 -34.60 16.53 8.78
N ALA A 208 -34.67 15.21 8.58
CA ALA A 208 -35.61 14.59 7.64
C ALA A 208 -37.08 14.91 7.97
N ARG A 209 -37.47 14.93 9.26
CA ARG A 209 -38.83 15.31 9.71
C ARG A 209 -39.29 16.70 9.25
N THR A 210 -38.37 17.60 8.89
CA THR A 210 -38.67 18.99 8.51
C THR A 210 -38.29 19.35 7.08
N ALA A 211 -37.32 18.64 6.49
CA ALA A 211 -36.75 18.95 5.18
C ALA A 211 -36.93 17.85 4.12
N ALA A 212 -37.41 16.66 4.48
CA ALA A 212 -37.61 15.60 3.50
C ALA A 212 -38.81 15.87 2.58
N LYS A 213 -38.60 15.61 1.29
CA LYS A 213 -39.68 15.56 0.30
C LYS A 213 -40.47 14.26 0.44
N GLU A 214 -41.73 14.29 0.05
CA GLU A 214 -42.54 13.08 -0.13
C GLU A 214 -41.83 12.09 -1.07
N ILE A 215 -41.88 10.80 -0.72
CA ILE A 215 -41.26 9.72 -1.51
C ILE A 215 -42.05 9.58 -2.80
N GLN A 216 -41.39 9.78 -3.94
CA GLN A 216 -42.03 9.73 -5.25
C GLN A 216 -42.21 8.29 -5.72
N ALA A 217 -43.30 8.03 -6.43
CA ALA A 217 -43.57 6.74 -7.06
C ALA A 217 -42.68 6.53 -8.29
N TYR A 218 -41.45 6.06 -8.06
CA TYR A 218 -40.54 5.63 -9.13
C TYR A 218 -40.96 4.26 -9.69
N PRO A 219 -40.87 4.04 -11.02
CA PRO A 219 -41.11 2.73 -11.60
C PRO A 219 -39.97 1.77 -11.21
N VAL A 220 -40.34 0.64 -10.60
CA VAL A 220 -39.42 -0.47 -10.33
C VAL A 220 -39.55 -1.53 -11.42
N PHE A 221 -38.42 -2.12 -11.77
CA PHE A 221 -38.27 -3.17 -12.78
C PHE A 221 -37.67 -4.40 -12.08
N PRO A 222 -38.52 -5.28 -11.51
CA PRO A 222 -38.07 -6.56 -10.97
C PRO A 222 -37.28 -7.32 -12.04
N ALA A 223 -36.26 -8.07 -11.64
CA ALA A 223 -35.43 -8.81 -12.59
C ALA A 223 -36.18 -9.96 -13.29
N TYR A 224 -37.33 -10.36 -12.74
CA TYR A 224 -38.28 -11.33 -13.30
C TYR A 224 -39.63 -11.22 -12.59
N SER A 225 -40.68 -11.70 -13.26
CA SER A 225 -42.02 -11.94 -12.72
C SER A 225 -42.10 -13.28 -11.96
N SER A 226 -43.09 -13.42 -11.08
CA SER A 226 -43.32 -14.69 -10.35
C SER A 226 -43.67 -15.84 -11.28
N GLU A 227 -44.47 -15.59 -12.32
CA GLU A 227 -44.85 -16.57 -13.32
C GLU A 227 -43.64 -17.14 -14.07
N VAL A 228 -42.69 -16.29 -14.49
CA VAL A 228 -41.43 -16.73 -15.10
C VAL A 228 -40.52 -17.45 -14.11
N TYR A 229 -40.47 -16.99 -12.85
CA TYR A 229 -39.72 -17.70 -11.80
C TYR A 229 -40.26 -19.12 -11.58
N ASP A 230 -41.57 -19.26 -11.39
CA ASP A 230 -42.22 -20.55 -11.12
C ASP A 230 -42.13 -21.49 -12.35
N PHE A 231 -42.26 -20.95 -13.56
CA PHE A 231 -42.06 -21.71 -14.80
C PHE A 231 -40.64 -22.29 -14.91
N VAL A 232 -39.63 -21.47 -14.63
CA VAL A 232 -38.21 -21.87 -14.69
C VAL A 232 -37.88 -22.83 -13.55
N ALA A 233 -38.27 -22.49 -12.31
CA ALA A 233 -38.02 -23.31 -11.14
C ALA A 233 -38.64 -24.71 -11.28
N GLY A 234 -39.89 -24.80 -11.73
CA GLY A 234 -40.58 -26.07 -11.98
C GLY A 234 -39.99 -26.93 -13.10
N ARG A 235 -38.98 -26.44 -13.85
CA ARG A 235 -38.31 -27.14 -14.95
C ARG A 235 -36.81 -27.31 -14.77
N SER A 236 -36.16 -26.51 -13.91
CA SER A 236 -34.71 -26.60 -13.65
C SER A 236 -34.35 -27.06 -12.24
N TYR A 237 -35.25 -27.01 -11.25
CA TYR A 237 -34.84 -27.17 -9.84
C TYR A 237 -34.19 -28.53 -9.55
N ASP A 238 -34.83 -29.65 -9.91
CA ASP A 238 -34.31 -30.99 -9.59
C ASP A 238 -33.05 -31.32 -10.38
N ASP A 239 -32.98 -30.94 -11.67
CA ASP A 239 -31.77 -31.02 -12.49
C ASP A 239 -30.61 -30.25 -11.82
N LEU A 240 -30.87 -29.01 -11.39
CA LEU A 240 -29.86 -28.14 -10.81
C LEU A 240 -29.38 -28.61 -9.43
N VAL A 241 -30.21 -29.33 -8.65
CA VAL A 241 -29.74 -30.02 -7.43
C VAL A 241 -28.66 -31.04 -7.78
N GLY A 242 -28.80 -31.78 -8.89
CA GLY A 242 -27.76 -32.67 -9.41
C GLY A 242 -26.54 -31.92 -9.96
N VAL A 243 -26.74 -30.89 -10.79
CA VAL A 243 -25.65 -30.09 -11.39
C VAL A 243 -24.75 -29.48 -10.32
N TYR A 244 -25.31 -28.88 -9.27
CA TYR A 244 -24.54 -28.25 -8.18
C TYR A 244 -24.05 -29.24 -7.10
N GLN A 245 -24.11 -30.54 -7.38
CA GLN A 245 -23.31 -31.58 -6.71
C GLN A 245 -22.03 -31.96 -7.46
N ILE A 246 -21.91 -31.63 -8.76
CA ILE A 246 -20.70 -31.89 -9.56
C ILE A 246 -19.56 -30.98 -9.08
N ALA A 247 -18.44 -31.56 -8.63
CA ALA A 247 -17.30 -30.80 -8.10
C ALA A 247 -16.44 -30.14 -9.19
N ASP A 248 -16.18 -30.83 -10.32
CA ASP A 248 -15.40 -30.26 -11.42
C ASP A 248 -16.13 -29.07 -12.07
N LYS A 249 -15.38 -27.99 -12.33
CA LYS A 249 -15.95 -26.75 -12.85
C LYS A 249 -16.41 -26.86 -14.30
N ARG A 250 -15.70 -27.62 -15.15
CA ARG A 250 -16.03 -27.74 -16.58
C ARG A 250 -17.21 -28.68 -16.78
N GLU A 251 -17.22 -29.81 -16.10
CA GLU A 251 -18.35 -30.74 -16.09
C GLU A 251 -19.62 -30.06 -15.55
N ARG A 252 -19.52 -29.36 -14.40
CA ARG A 252 -20.63 -28.58 -13.84
C ARG A 252 -21.12 -27.47 -14.79
N GLN A 253 -20.21 -26.73 -15.44
CA GLN A 253 -20.59 -25.66 -16.36
C GLN A 253 -21.31 -26.22 -17.61
N ASN A 254 -20.78 -27.29 -18.20
CA ASN A 254 -21.41 -27.95 -19.35
C ASN A 254 -22.81 -28.49 -19.01
N ALA A 255 -23.00 -29.00 -17.78
CA ALA A 255 -24.28 -29.49 -17.29
C ALA A 255 -25.26 -28.35 -16.98
N ASP A 256 -24.81 -27.25 -16.35
CA ASP A 256 -25.62 -26.04 -16.14
C ASP A 256 -26.08 -25.44 -17.46
N ASP A 257 -25.18 -25.24 -18.43
CA ASP A 257 -25.53 -24.69 -19.74
C ASP A 257 -26.50 -25.61 -20.53
N ALA A 258 -26.38 -26.94 -20.40
CA ALA A 258 -27.33 -27.87 -21.01
C ALA A 258 -28.75 -27.78 -20.42
N VAL A 259 -28.87 -27.66 -19.09
CA VAL A 259 -30.17 -27.47 -18.40
C VAL A 259 -30.76 -26.10 -18.75
N LYS A 260 -29.91 -25.07 -18.75
CA LYS A 260 -30.24 -23.68 -19.06
C LYS A 260 -30.74 -23.50 -20.49
N ASP A 261 -30.06 -24.05 -21.49
CA ASP A 261 -30.50 -23.98 -22.88
C ASP A 261 -31.79 -24.79 -23.11
N ARG A 262 -31.95 -25.96 -22.47
CA ARG A 262 -33.21 -26.73 -22.48
C ARG A 262 -34.37 -25.89 -21.94
N VAL A 263 -34.27 -25.39 -20.71
CA VAL A 263 -35.36 -24.66 -20.04
C VAL A 263 -35.62 -23.30 -20.72
N LYS A 264 -34.60 -22.68 -21.33
CA LYS A 264 -34.77 -21.48 -22.16
C LYS A 264 -35.54 -21.79 -23.44
N GLY A 265 -35.26 -22.91 -24.10
CA GLY A 265 -36.02 -23.38 -25.27
C GLY A 265 -37.48 -23.68 -24.92
N GLU A 266 -37.72 -24.36 -23.79
CA GLU A 266 -39.07 -24.60 -23.25
C GLU A 266 -39.81 -23.30 -22.92
N LEU A 267 -39.13 -22.29 -22.36
CA LEU A 267 -39.70 -20.97 -22.09
C LEU A 267 -40.08 -20.23 -23.37
N ILE A 268 -39.22 -20.27 -24.41
CA ILE A 268 -39.51 -19.65 -25.70
C ILE A 268 -40.73 -20.32 -26.35
N ALA A 269 -40.81 -21.66 -26.33
CA ALA A 269 -41.97 -22.40 -26.84
C ALA A 269 -43.26 -22.06 -26.07
N ALA A 270 -43.20 -21.87 -24.75
CA ALA A 270 -44.34 -21.44 -23.95
C ALA A 270 -44.80 -20.00 -24.27
N VAL A 271 -43.86 -19.09 -24.58
CA VAL A 271 -44.18 -17.75 -25.09
C VAL A 271 -44.84 -17.81 -26.47
N GLU A 272 -44.34 -18.65 -27.38
CA GLU A 272 -44.94 -18.88 -28.71
C GLU A 272 -46.33 -19.53 -28.64
N ALA A 273 -46.57 -20.38 -27.64
CA ALA A 273 -47.88 -20.96 -27.33
C ALA A 273 -48.86 -19.98 -26.64
N GLY A 274 -48.38 -18.82 -26.17
CA GLY A 274 -49.17 -17.85 -25.40
C GLY A 274 -49.39 -18.24 -23.93
N GLU A 275 -48.63 -19.20 -23.40
CA GLU A 275 -48.62 -19.60 -21.99
C GLU A 275 -47.80 -18.63 -21.10
N LEU A 276 -46.93 -17.82 -21.69
CA LEU A 276 -46.09 -16.84 -20.99
C LEU A 276 -46.08 -15.47 -21.68
N PRO A 277 -45.82 -14.37 -20.94
CA PRO A 277 -45.67 -13.03 -21.52
C PRO A 277 -44.48 -12.93 -22.48
N ALA A 278 -44.64 -12.14 -23.55
CA ALA A 278 -43.58 -11.92 -24.55
C ALA A 278 -42.26 -11.32 -24.00
N GLY A 279 -42.26 -10.77 -22.77
CA GLY A 279 -41.07 -10.30 -22.07
C GLY A 279 -40.25 -11.40 -21.37
N ALA A 280 -40.84 -12.58 -21.12
CA ALA A 280 -40.22 -13.67 -20.37
C ALA A 280 -38.81 -14.09 -20.82
N PRO A 281 -38.44 -14.07 -22.12
CA PRO A 281 -37.08 -14.43 -22.55
C PRO A 281 -35.99 -13.45 -22.08
N LEU A 282 -36.35 -12.23 -21.68
CA LEU A 282 -35.44 -11.25 -21.06
C LEU A 282 -35.26 -11.52 -19.56
N GLU A 283 -36.33 -11.94 -18.89
CA GLU A 283 -36.37 -12.25 -17.45
C GLU A 283 -35.65 -13.58 -17.11
N PHE A 284 -35.65 -14.53 -18.05
CA PHE A 284 -35.13 -15.90 -17.88
C PHE A 284 -33.79 -15.98 -17.14
N SER A 285 -32.79 -15.20 -17.56
CA SER A 285 -31.43 -15.28 -17.01
C SER A 285 -31.37 -14.93 -15.52
N ALA A 286 -32.21 -14.00 -15.07
CA ALA A 286 -32.26 -13.57 -13.67
C ALA A 286 -33.14 -14.51 -12.81
N ALA A 287 -34.22 -15.04 -13.39
CA ALA A 287 -35.01 -16.10 -12.77
C ALA A 287 -34.15 -17.35 -12.53
N TYR A 288 -33.44 -17.82 -13.58
CA TYR A 288 -32.53 -18.97 -13.52
C TYR A 288 -31.43 -18.77 -12.45
N LYS A 289 -30.71 -17.63 -12.48
CA LYS A 289 -29.71 -17.30 -11.43
C LYS A 289 -30.31 -17.35 -10.01
N SER A 290 -31.59 -16.99 -9.86
CA SER A 290 -32.28 -17.00 -8.56
C SER A 290 -32.73 -18.41 -8.12
N VAL A 291 -33.00 -19.32 -9.06
CA VAL A 291 -33.20 -20.75 -8.77
C VAL A 291 -31.88 -21.40 -8.35
N THR A 292 -30.81 -21.23 -9.14
CA THR A 292 -29.44 -21.65 -8.81
C THR A 292 -29.03 -21.19 -7.41
N LYS A 293 -29.26 -19.91 -7.09
CA LYS A 293 -29.01 -19.31 -5.78
C LYS A 293 -29.73 -20.04 -4.64
N LYS A 294 -31.02 -20.31 -4.80
CA LYS A 294 -31.85 -20.98 -3.79
C LYS A 294 -31.32 -22.38 -3.49
N ILE A 295 -30.91 -23.12 -4.53
CA ILE A 295 -30.34 -24.46 -4.43
C ILE A 295 -28.98 -24.43 -3.72
N VAL A 296 -28.03 -23.63 -4.21
CA VAL A 296 -26.67 -23.54 -3.65
C VAL A 296 -26.69 -23.07 -2.19
N ARG A 297 -27.47 -22.03 -1.86
CA ARG A 297 -27.63 -21.55 -0.47
C ARG A 297 -28.32 -22.59 0.40
N GLY A 298 -29.37 -23.26 -0.12
CA GLY A 298 -30.05 -24.35 0.57
C GLY A 298 -29.09 -25.46 0.96
N ARG A 299 -28.29 -25.92 0.00
CA ARG A 299 -27.27 -26.96 0.17
C ARG A 299 -26.23 -26.60 1.23
N ILE A 300 -25.61 -25.43 1.12
CA ILE A 300 -24.62 -24.92 2.09
C ILE A 300 -25.20 -24.87 3.51
N LEU A 301 -26.47 -24.46 3.66
CA LEU A 301 -27.15 -24.32 4.95
C LEU A 301 -27.78 -25.63 5.51
N SER A 302 -27.68 -26.76 4.80
CA SER A 302 -28.22 -28.06 5.25
C SER A 302 -27.22 -29.20 5.22
N GLU A 303 -26.35 -29.28 4.21
CA GLU A 303 -25.29 -30.29 4.08
C GLU A 303 -23.95 -29.79 4.63
N GLY A 304 -23.72 -28.46 4.69
CA GLY A 304 -22.41 -27.88 4.98
C GLY A 304 -21.41 -27.97 3.81
N VAL A 305 -21.85 -28.42 2.64
CA VAL A 305 -21.04 -28.67 1.45
C VAL A 305 -21.25 -27.59 0.39
N ARG A 306 -20.16 -27.19 -0.27
CA ARG A 306 -20.06 -26.10 -1.24
C ARG A 306 -20.10 -26.59 -2.69
N ILE A 307 -20.17 -25.66 -3.63
CA ILE A 307 -20.33 -25.96 -5.07
C ILE A 307 -19.15 -26.71 -5.70
N ASP A 308 -17.97 -26.64 -5.09
CA ASP A 308 -16.74 -27.33 -5.49
C ASP A 308 -16.44 -28.55 -4.60
N GLY A 309 -17.40 -28.96 -3.76
CA GLY A 309 -17.28 -30.10 -2.85
C GLY A 309 -16.58 -29.82 -1.52
N ARG A 310 -16.05 -28.61 -1.30
CA ARG A 310 -15.43 -28.21 -0.01
C ARG A 310 -16.45 -28.11 1.13
N GLY A 311 -15.96 -28.29 2.35
CA GLY A 311 -16.62 -27.86 3.58
C GLY A 311 -16.53 -26.35 3.80
N LEU A 312 -17.33 -25.85 4.76
CA LEU A 312 -17.44 -24.42 5.08
C LEU A 312 -16.09 -23.74 5.40
N ALA A 313 -15.19 -24.46 6.09
CA ALA A 313 -13.91 -23.94 6.57
C ALA A 313 -12.73 -24.14 5.59
N ASP A 314 -12.90 -24.96 4.55
CA ASP A 314 -11.79 -25.43 3.72
C ASP A 314 -11.24 -24.34 2.77
N ILE A 315 -9.92 -24.30 2.61
CA ILE A 315 -9.21 -23.45 1.64
C ILE A 315 -9.03 -24.22 0.33
N ARG A 316 -9.03 -23.54 -0.81
CA ARG A 316 -8.56 -24.11 -2.09
C ARG A 316 -7.08 -24.53 -1.98
N PRO A 317 -6.59 -25.41 -2.88
CA PRO A 317 -5.16 -25.68 -3.02
C PRO A 317 -4.36 -24.38 -3.14
N LEU A 318 -3.32 -24.27 -2.31
CA LEU A 318 -2.41 -23.14 -2.23
C LEU A 318 -1.08 -23.48 -2.90
N ASP A 319 -0.51 -22.53 -3.61
CA ASP A 319 0.83 -22.60 -4.19
C ASP A 319 1.51 -21.22 -4.15
N ALA A 320 2.82 -21.21 -3.94
CA ALA A 320 3.60 -20.00 -3.69
C ALA A 320 5.06 -20.19 -4.14
N GLU A 321 5.52 -19.32 -5.06
CA GLU A 321 6.88 -19.35 -5.59
C GLU A 321 7.44 -17.91 -5.63
N VAL A 322 8.73 -17.76 -5.31
CA VAL A 322 9.47 -16.49 -5.36
C VAL A 322 10.51 -16.48 -6.48
N GLN A 323 10.99 -15.30 -6.86
CA GLN A 323 12.00 -15.09 -7.93
C GLN A 323 11.53 -15.48 -9.35
N VAL A 324 10.20 -15.56 -9.56
CA VAL A 324 9.53 -15.97 -10.80
C VAL A 324 9.80 -15.10 -12.04
N ILE A 325 10.21 -13.83 -11.86
CA ILE A 325 10.55 -12.92 -12.97
C ILE A 325 12.04 -12.50 -12.86
N PRO A 326 12.85 -12.69 -13.92
CA PRO A 326 14.22 -12.21 -13.93
C PRO A 326 14.36 -10.68 -13.85
N ARG A 327 15.50 -10.22 -13.31
CA ARG A 327 15.98 -8.82 -13.27
C ARG A 327 15.25 -7.83 -12.35
N VAL A 328 13.97 -8.05 -12.03
CA VAL A 328 13.22 -7.21 -11.08
C VAL A 328 13.78 -7.38 -9.66
N HIS A 329 13.51 -6.43 -8.76
CA HIS A 329 14.19 -6.40 -7.45
C HIS A 329 13.62 -7.43 -6.46
N GLY A 330 12.39 -7.87 -6.71
CA GLY A 330 11.74 -9.01 -6.09
C GLY A 330 10.50 -9.40 -6.91
N SER A 331 10.16 -10.68 -6.93
CA SER A 331 8.91 -11.15 -7.53
C SER A 331 8.40 -12.41 -6.85
N ALA A 332 7.09 -12.61 -6.87
CA ALA A 332 6.43 -13.81 -6.39
C ALA A 332 5.17 -14.10 -7.20
N ILE A 333 4.82 -15.37 -7.34
CA ILE A 333 3.48 -15.78 -7.78
C ILE A 333 2.79 -16.49 -6.62
N PHE A 334 1.53 -16.14 -6.38
CA PHE A 334 0.70 -16.78 -5.37
C PHE A 334 -0.59 -17.26 -6.03
N GLN A 335 -0.90 -18.54 -5.84
CA GLN A 335 -2.08 -19.17 -6.40
C GLN A 335 -2.93 -19.84 -5.33
N ARG A 336 -4.25 -19.68 -5.46
CA ARG A 336 -5.26 -20.25 -4.57
C ARG A 336 -6.43 -20.78 -5.42
N GLY A 337 -6.31 -22.04 -5.82
CA GLY A 337 -7.12 -22.66 -6.88
C GLY A 337 -7.01 -21.87 -8.19
N GLU A 338 -8.11 -21.27 -8.65
CA GLU A 338 -8.14 -20.45 -9.88
C GLU A 338 -7.69 -19.00 -9.71
N THR A 339 -7.55 -18.52 -8.47
CA THR A 339 -7.11 -17.14 -8.22
C THR A 339 -5.59 -17.11 -8.21
N GLN A 340 -4.98 -16.40 -9.16
CA GLN A 340 -3.52 -16.31 -9.30
C GLN A 340 -3.11 -14.84 -9.38
N ILE A 341 -2.17 -14.41 -8.51
CA ILE A 341 -1.62 -13.06 -8.46
C ILE A 341 -0.12 -13.15 -8.68
N LEU A 342 0.39 -12.36 -9.64
CA LEU A 342 1.81 -12.09 -9.81
C LEU A 342 2.15 -10.77 -9.10
N GLY A 343 3.00 -10.86 -8.08
CA GLY A 343 3.57 -9.72 -7.36
C GLY A 343 4.95 -9.36 -7.91
N VAL A 344 5.18 -8.07 -8.17
CA VAL A 344 6.49 -7.53 -8.59
C VAL A 344 6.86 -6.32 -7.73
N THR A 345 8.02 -6.40 -7.09
CA THR A 345 8.58 -5.36 -6.22
C THR A 345 9.62 -4.54 -6.98
N THR A 346 9.56 -3.22 -6.86
CA THR A 346 10.59 -2.30 -7.35
C THR A 346 11.01 -1.36 -6.22
N LEU A 347 12.32 -1.17 -6.04
CA LEU A 347 12.91 -0.26 -5.06
C LEU A 347 13.55 0.94 -5.77
N ASN A 348 13.45 2.12 -5.18
CA ASN A 348 14.16 3.31 -5.65
C ASN A 348 14.49 4.28 -4.51
N MET A 349 15.19 5.37 -4.83
CA MET A 349 15.54 6.42 -3.86
C MET A 349 14.27 7.12 -3.33
N LEU A 350 14.31 7.62 -2.09
CA LEU A 350 13.19 8.34 -1.46
C LEU A 350 12.66 9.54 -2.28
N LYS A 351 13.47 10.15 -3.15
CA LYS A 351 12.99 11.20 -4.08
C LYS A 351 11.92 10.72 -5.09
N MET A 352 11.74 9.40 -5.23
CA MET A 352 10.73 8.76 -6.08
C MET A 352 9.43 8.45 -5.32
N GLU A 353 9.32 8.85 -4.04
CA GLU A 353 8.05 8.89 -3.31
C GLU A 353 6.97 9.62 -4.11
N GLN A 354 5.75 9.08 -4.12
CA GLN A 354 4.63 9.78 -4.73
C GLN A 354 4.24 10.99 -3.87
N GLN A 355 4.47 12.20 -4.39
CA GLN A 355 3.93 13.43 -3.81
C GLN A 355 2.41 13.48 -4.03
N ILE A 356 1.67 13.96 -3.01
CA ILE A 356 0.21 14.00 -2.97
C ILE A 356 -0.27 15.46 -2.86
N ASP A 357 -1.05 15.88 -3.86
CA ASP A 357 -1.75 17.17 -3.93
C ASP A 357 -3.26 16.92 -3.80
N SER A 358 -3.73 16.76 -2.56
CA SER A 358 -5.15 16.52 -2.21
C SER A 358 -5.54 17.27 -0.93
N LEU A 359 -6.72 16.96 -0.36
CA LEU A 359 -7.14 17.48 0.95
C LEU A 359 -6.73 16.56 2.13
N SER A 360 -6.05 15.44 1.87
CA SER A 360 -5.47 14.59 2.91
C SER A 360 -4.35 15.32 3.68
N PRO A 361 -4.13 15.03 4.97
CA PRO A 361 -2.90 15.44 5.66
C PRO A 361 -1.64 14.77 5.09
N ILE A 362 -1.77 13.62 4.42
CA ILE A 362 -0.63 12.86 3.89
C ILE A 362 -0.10 13.53 2.60
N THR A 363 1.14 14.03 2.63
CA THR A 363 1.78 14.78 1.53
C THR A 363 2.69 13.95 0.64
N SER A 364 3.19 12.79 1.08
CA SER A 364 3.92 11.84 0.24
C SER A 364 3.61 10.38 0.60
N LYS A 365 4.03 9.43 -0.24
CA LYS A 365 3.97 7.98 0.03
C LYS A 365 5.29 7.27 -0.30
N ARG A 366 5.85 6.61 0.73
CA ARG A 366 7.00 5.68 0.67
C ARG A 366 6.65 4.35 0.02
N TYR A 367 5.44 3.85 0.27
CA TYR A 367 4.92 2.61 -0.32
C TYR A 367 3.80 2.91 -1.32
N LEU A 368 3.83 2.26 -2.49
CA LEU A 368 2.89 2.48 -3.59
C LEU A 368 2.36 1.14 -4.11
N HIS A 369 1.10 0.77 -3.83
CA HIS A 369 0.50 -0.47 -4.31
C HIS A 369 -0.36 -0.27 -5.55
N HIS A 370 0.10 -0.78 -6.69
CA HIS A 370 -0.68 -0.80 -7.93
C HIS A 370 -1.31 -2.18 -8.13
N TYR A 371 -2.64 -2.24 -8.24
CA TYR A 371 -3.37 -3.48 -8.54
C TYR A 371 -4.03 -3.38 -9.91
N ASN A 372 -3.75 -4.35 -10.78
CA ASN A 372 -4.21 -4.39 -12.16
C ASN A 372 -5.15 -5.59 -12.37
N PHE A 373 -6.28 -5.36 -13.04
CA PHE A 373 -7.28 -6.38 -13.33
C PHE A 373 -7.60 -6.44 -14.84
N PRO A 374 -6.70 -7.02 -15.66
CA PRO A 374 -6.91 -7.10 -17.09
C PRO A 374 -8.10 -8.04 -17.44
N PRO A 375 -8.76 -7.86 -18.60
CA PRO A 375 -9.93 -8.68 -18.96
C PRO A 375 -9.63 -10.18 -19.07
N TYR A 376 -8.41 -10.57 -19.43
CA TYR A 376 -8.04 -11.98 -19.57
C TYR A 376 -8.09 -12.76 -18.23
N SER A 377 -8.04 -12.08 -17.08
CA SER A 377 -8.09 -12.71 -15.75
C SER A 377 -9.42 -13.41 -15.44
N THR A 378 -10.48 -13.07 -16.17
CA THR A 378 -11.78 -13.76 -16.16
C THR A 378 -12.12 -14.42 -17.51
N GLY A 379 -11.18 -14.44 -18.45
CA GLY A 379 -11.38 -14.92 -19.83
C GLY A 379 -12.16 -13.95 -20.73
N GLU A 380 -12.33 -12.69 -20.31
CA GLU A 380 -13.12 -11.67 -21.01
C GLU A 380 -12.27 -10.82 -21.97
N THR A 381 -12.95 -10.00 -22.78
CA THR A 381 -12.33 -8.90 -23.55
C THR A 381 -12.85 -7.56 -23.06
N GLY A 382 -12.02 -6.51 -23.11
CA GLY A 382 -12.41 -5.21 -22.60
C GLY A 382 -11.29 -4.16 -22.63
N ARG A 383 -11.56 -3.01 -22.02
CA ARG A 383 -10.60 -1.89 -21.96
C ARG A 383 -9.42 -2.23 -21.02
N VAL A 384 -8.21 -2.16 -21.57
CA VAL A 384 -6.93 -2.09 -20.83
C VAL A 384 -6.45 -0.62 -20.83
N GLY A 385 -5.79 -0.16 -19.76
CA GLY A 385 -5.25 1.20 -19.67
C GLY A 385 -5.48 1.84 -18.29
N SER A 386 -6.29 2.89 -18.22
CA SER A 386 -6.57 3.59 -16.96
C SER A 386 -7.37 2.70 -15.99
N PRO A 387 -6.94 2.57 -14.71
CA PRO A 387 -7.60 1.68 -13.75
C PRO A 387 -9.01 2.16 -13.37
N LYS A 388 -9.87 1.19 -13.07
CA LYS A 388 -11.26 1.37 -12.59
C LYS A 388 -11.26 1.68 -11.09
N ARG A 389 -12.37 2.25 -10.58
CA ARG A 389 -12.58 2.43 -9.11
C ARG A 389 -12.46 1.13 -8.31
N ARG A 390 -12.77 -0.03 -8.92
CA ARG A 390 -12.59 -1.35 -8.28
C ARG A 390 -11.11 -1.68 -8.08
N GLU A 391 -10.30 -1.52 -9.12
CA GLU A 391 -8.84 -1.78 -9.09
C GLU A 391 -8.14 -0.87 -8.08
N ILE A 392 -8.44 0.44 -8.09
CA ILE A 392 -7.85 1.41 -7.14
C ILE A 392 -8.13 1.00 -5.69
N GLY A 393 -9.38 0.67 -5.34
CA GLY A 393 -9.69 0.26 -3.96
C GLY A 393 -9.29 -1.18 -3.60
N HIS A 394 -9.04 -2.07 -4.57
CA HIS A 394 -8.40 -3.37 -4.30
C HIS A 394 -6.90 -3.17 -4.00
N GLY A 395 -6.21 -2.33 -4.78
CA GLY A 395 -4.83 -1.95 -4.53
C GLY A 395 -4.66 -1.25 -3.19
N PHE A 396 -5.54 -0.30 -2.87
CA PHE A 396 -5.51 0.38 -1.58
C PHE A 396 -5.76 -0.57 -0.40
N LEU A 397 -6.72 -1.51 -0.48
CA LEU A 397 -6.91 -2.50 0.59
C LEU A 397 -5.65 -3.36 0.81
N ALA A 398 -4.94 -3.72 -0.26
CA ALA A 398 -3.66 -4.42 -0.16
C ALA A 398 -2.53 -3.52 0.39
N GLU A 399 -2.56 -2.22 0.07
CA GLU A 399 -1.66 -1.20 0.61
C GLU A 399 -1.80 -1.08 2.13
N ARG A 400 -3.04 -0.84 2.62
CA ARG A 400 -3.40 -0.80 4.05
C ARG A 400 -3.02 -2.08 4.79
N ALA A 401 -3.17 -3.24 4.14
CA ALA A 401 -2.82 -4.53 4.72
C ALA A 401 -1.31 -4.75 4.91
N LEU A 402 -0.45 -4.01 4.19
CA LEU A 402 1.00 -4.21 4.17
C LEU A 402 1.77 -3.07 4.83
N VAL A 403 1.29 -1.82 4.78
CA VAL A 403 1.92 -0.66 5.45
C VAL A 403 2.30 -0.93 6.92
N PRO A 404 1.44 -1.56 7.76
CA PRO A 404 1.74 -1.82 9.17
C PRO A 404 2.85 -2.85 9.43
N VAL A 405 3.39 -3.51 8.41
CA VAL A 405 4.51 -4.46 8.54
C VAL A 405 5.72 -4.06 7.69
N LEU A 406 5.73 -2.85 7.14
CA LEU A 406 6.92 -2.31 6.48
C LEU A 406 7.98 -1.89 7.51
N PRO A 407 9.27 -1.97 7.16
CA PRO A 407 10.31 -1.28 7.90
C PRO A 407 10.11 0.25 7.85
N SER A 408 10.63 0.93 8.86
CA SER A 408 10.69 2.40 8.92
C SER A 408 11.54 3.00 7.79
N ARG A 409 11.45 4.32 7.58
CA ARG A 409 12.28 5.04 6.59
C ARG A 409 13.76 4.99 6.97
N GLU A 410 14.04 4.86 8.26
CA GLU A 410 15.36 4.84 8.88
C GLU A 410 16.02 3.46 8.74
N GLU A 411 15.25 2.39 8.98
CA GLU A 411 15.68 1.00 8.73
C GLU A 411 15.82 0.69 7.23
N PHE A 412 14.96 1.28 6.38
CA PHE A 412 14.90 0.96 4.95
C PHE A 412 14.59 2.21 4.10
N PRO A 413 15.60 3.04 3.80
CA PRO A 413 15.46 4.34 3.13
C PRO A 413 15.21 4.23 1.62
N TYR A 414 14.09 3.60 1.25
CA TYR A 414 13.69 3.31 -0.12
C TYR A 414 12.23 3.68 -0.37
N ALA A 415 11.95 4.25 -1.55
CA ALA A 415 10.61 4.25 -2.13
C ALA A 415 10.33 2.84 -2.69
N ILE A 416 9.23 2.22 -2.24
CA ILE A 416 8.84 0.85 -2.57
C ILE A 416 7.60 0.90 -3.45
N ARG A 417 7.71 0.43 -4.69
CA ARG A 417 6.56 0.25 -5.59
C ARG A 417 6.25 -1.23 -5.73
N GLN A 418 5.07 -1.63 -5.24
CA GLN A 418 4.50 -2.95 -5.49
C GLN A 418 3.55 -2.90 -6.69
N VAL A 419 3.59 -3.93 -7.51
CA VAL A 419 2.56 -4.20 -8.54
C VAL A 419 1.98 -5.59 -8.31
N SER A 420 0.66 -5.69 -8.34
CA SER A 420 -0.10 -6.94 -8.34
C SER A 420 -0.86 -7.07 -9.65
N GLU A 421 -0.37 -7.94 -10.54
CA GLU A 421 -1.08 -8.35 -11.74
C GLU A 421 -1.99 -9.54 -11.37
N ALA A 422 -3.31 -9.36 -11.45
CA ALA A 422 -4.24 -10.48 -11.31
C ALA A 422 -4.23 -11.31 -12.61
N LEU A 423 -3.68 -12.53 -12.57
CA LEU A 423 -3.60 -13.40 -13.75
C LEU A 423 -4.83 -14.32 -13.88
N GLY A 424 -5.50 -14.65 -12.76
CA GLY A 424 -6.75 -15.40 -12.73
C GLY A 424 -7.66 -14.97 -11.57
N SER A 425 -8.98 -14.93 -11.78
CA SER A 425 -9.96 -14.40 -10.82
C SER A 425 -11.34 -15.05 -10.91
N ASN A 426 -12.12 -14.97 -9.83
CA ASN A 426 -13.47 -15.52 -9.72
C ASN A 426 -14.30 -14.66 -8.71
N GLY A 427 -15.31 -13.89 -9.18
CA GLY A 427 -16.26 -13.02 -8.42
C GLY A 427 -17.70 -13.04 -9.03
N SER A 428 -18.78 -12.41 -8.53
CA SER A 428 -19.09 -11.75 -7.23
C SER A 428 -20.60 -11.28 -7.15
N THR A 429 -21.19 -11.05 -5.97
CA THR A 429 -22.55 -10.44 -5.64
C THR A 429 -23.92 -11.14 -5.96
N SER A 430 -24.99 -10.94 -5.13
CA SER A 430 -25.51 -11.91 -4.11
C SER A 430 -27.01 -11.75 -3.66
N MET A 431 -27.50 -12.31 -2.51
CA MET A 431 -28.74 -12.00 -1.69
C MET A 431 -29.66 -13.19 -1.25
N GLY A 432 -29.98 -13.35 0.05
CA GLY A 432 -31.24 -13.83 0.68
C GLY A 432 -31.29 -15.19 1.42
N SER A 433 -31.23 -15.25 2.78
CA SER A 433 -31.78 -16.32 3.69
C SER A 433 -31.47 -16.03 5.18
N THR A 434 -32.29 -16.55 6.11
CA THR A 434 -32.25 -16.30 7.58
C THR A 434 -31.43 -17.32 8.42
N ARG A 435 -30.59 -18.15 7.80
CA ARG A 435 -29.57 -18.94 8.54
C ARG A 435 -28.17 -18.52 8.08
N TYR A 436 -27.28 -18.32 9.05
CA TYR A 436 -25.89 -17.90 8.82
C TYR A 436 -24.96 -19.11 8.68
N ALA A 437 -24.02 -19.04 7.74
CA ALA A 437 -22.85 -19.92 7.66
C ALA A 437 -21.66 -19.08 7.15
N ALA A 438 -20.51 -19.17 7.83
CA ALA A 438 -19.30 -18.50 7.41
C ALA A 438 -18.52 -19.40 6.41
N LEU A 439 -18.11 -18.83 5.28
CA LEU A 439 -17.39 -19.55 4.23
C LEU A 439 -15.94 -19.06 4.15
N THR A 440 -14.99 -19.95 4.39
CA THR A 440 -13.57 -19.69 4.17
C THR A 440 -13.26 -19.68 2.68
N ASP A 441 -12.44 -18.72 2.24
CA ASP A 441 -11.87 -18.73 0.89
C ASP A 441 -12.91 -18.92 -0.22
N ILE A 442 -13.83 -17.95 -0.33
CA ILE A 442 -14.98 -17.99 -1.24
C ILE A 442 -14.58 -18.00 -2.72
N LEU A 443 -15.35 -18.76 -3.50
CA LEU A 443 -15.40 -18.65 -4.95
C LEU A 443 -16.25 -17.45 -5.35
N GLY A 444 -16.07 -16.98 -6.59
CA GLY A 444 -16.87 -15.90 -7.13
C GLY A 444 -18.35 -16.21 -7.30
N ALA A 445 -18.67 -17.47 -7.55
CA ALA A 445 -20.06 -17.93 -7.52
C ALA A 445 -20.62 -17.93 -6.09
N GLU A 446 -19.82 -18.14 -5.04
CA GLU A 446 -20.30 -18.11 -3.65
C GLU A 446 -20.47 -16.66 -3.16
N ASP A 447 -19.49 -15.80 -3.45
CA ASP A 447 -19.58 -14.34 -3.40
C ASP A 447 -20.81 -13.84 -4.20
N ALA A 448 -21.12 -14.45 -5.35
CA ALA A 448 -22.31 -14.17 -6.15
C ALA A 448 -23.65 -14.63 -5.56
N LEU A 449 -23.66 -15.24 -4.37
CA LEU A 449 -24.86 -15.79 -3.73
C LEU A 449 -24.93 -15.50 -2.21
N GLY A 450 -23.81 -15.22 -1.52
CA GLY A 450 -23.68 -14.94 -0.07
C GLY A 450 -23.88 -13.47 0.35
N ASP A 451 -24.50 -13.24 1.50
CA ASP A 451 -25.12 -11.93 1.85
C ASP A 451 -24.18 -10.90 2.47
N MET A 452 -23.00 -11.38 2.88
CA MET A 452 -21.88 -10.61 3.35
C MET A 452 -20.63 -11.15 2.65
N ASP A 453 -19.79 -10.26 2.16
CA ASP A 453 -18.40 -10.58 1.85
C ASP A 453 -17.49 -9.78 2.80
N PHE A 454 -16.50 -10.46 3.40
CA PHE A 454 -15.54 -9.81 4.27
C PHE A 454 -14.14 -10.38 4.03
N LYS A 455 -13.14 -9.55 4.30
CA LYS A 455 -11.74 -9.73 3.92
C LYS A 455 -10.91 -9.35 5.14
N VAL A 456 -10.09 -10.28 5.63
CA VAL A 456 -9.21 -10.09 6.78
C VAL A 456 -7.78 -10.31 6.32
N ALA A 457 -6.92 -9.31 6.51
CA ALA A 457 -5.49 -9.39 6.32
C ALA A 457 -4.79 -9.14 7.67
N GLY A 458 -3.59 -9.68 7.85
CA GLY A 458 -2.89 -9.60 9.12
C GLY A 458 -1.73 -10.55 9.24
N THR A 459 -0.98 -10.38 10.33
CA THR A 459 0.08 -11.28 10.76
C THR A 459 -0.50 -12.51 11.48
N SER A 460 0.37 -13.37 11.99
CA SER A 460 0.01 -14.40 12.96
C SER A 460 -0.50 -13.83 14.29
N GLU A 461 -0.11 -12.59 14.63
CA GLU A 461 -0.43 -11.95 15.92
C GLU A 461 -1.68 -11.06 15.88
N PHE A 462 -1.84 -10.25 14.83
CA PHE A 462 -2.87 -9.20 14.76
C PHE A 462 -3.39 -8.95 13.33
N ILE A 463 -4.49 -8.22 13.21
CA ILE A 463 -5.14 -7.84 11.96
C ILE A 463 -4.52 -6.55 11.43
N THR A 464 -4.03 -6.54 10.19
CA THR A 464 -3.48 -5.33 9.55
C THR A 464 -4.51 -4.61 8.68
N ALA A 465 -5.52 -5.32 8.15
CA ALA A 465 -6.65 -4.68 7.49
C ALA A 465 -7.93 -5.53 7.53
N ILE A 466 -9.08 -4.85 7.57
CA ILE A 466 -10.41 -5.46 7.44
C ILE A 466 -11.26 -4.67 6.43
N GLN A 467 -11.97 -5.39 5.58
CA GLN A 467 -13.03 -4.85 4.75
C GLN A 467 -14.26 -5.76 4.87
N LEU A 468 -15.43 -5.20 5.18
CA LEU A 468 -16.70 -5.92 5.26
C LEU A 468 -17.75 -5.16 4.46
N ASP A 469 -18.54 -5.89 3.68
CA ASP A 469 -19.72 -5.41 3.00
C ASP A 469 -20.86 -6.40 3.26
N THR A 470 -22.00 -5.92 3.76
CA THR A 470 -23.20 -6.75 3.91
C THR A 470 -24.45 -6.08 3.35
N LYS A 471 -25.35 -6.93 2.83
CA LYS A 471 -26.66 -6.56 2.31
C LYS A 471 -27.79 -7.06 3.23
N LEU A 472 -27.43 -7.63 4.38
CA LEU A 472 -28.37 -8.00 5.42
C LEU A 472 -28.70 -6.78 6.27
N ASP A 473 -29.88 -6.82 6.88
CA ASP A 473 -30.37 -5.82 7.82
C ASP A 473 -29.72 -5.99 9.22
N GLY A 474 -28.44 -6.36 9.26
CA GLY A 474 -27.67 -6.67 10.47
C GLY A 474 -27.21 -8.13 10.57
N ILE A 475 -26.16 -8.34 11.37
CA ILE A 475 -25.56 -9.64 11.68
C ILE A 475 -25.24 -9.64 13.19
N PRO A 476 -25.63 -10.68 13.96
CA PRO A 476 -25.30 -10.74 15.38
C PRO A 476 -23.79 -10.73 15.62
N SER A 477 -23.33 -9.95 16.61
CA SER A 477 -21.90 -9.76 16.89
C SER A 477 -21.15 -11.06 17.18
N SER A 478 -21.83 -12.06 17.75
CA SER A 478 -21.32 -13.42 17.96
C SER A 478 -21.08 -14.19 16.66
N VAL A 479 -21.91 -14.00 15.63
CA VAL A 479 -21.72 -14.58 14.29
C VAL A 479 -20.52 -13.93 13.61
N LEU A 480 -20.35 -12.61 13.75
CA LEU A 480 -19.19 -11.91 13.21
C LEU A 480 -17.88 -12.31 13.93
N ALA A 481 -17.88 -12.41 15.26
CA ALA A 481 -16.71 -12.88 16.02
C ALA A 481 -16.31 -14.33 15.67
N ALA A 482 -17.28 -15.21 15.43
CA ALA A 482 -17.02 -16.57 14.94
C ALA A 482 -16.43 -16.55 13.51
N ALA A 483 -16.98 -15.71 12.61
CA ALA A 483 -16.45 -15.56 11.26
C ALA A 483 -15.03 -14.99 11.22
N LEU A 484 -14.70 -14.03 12.10
CA LEU A 484 -13.34 -13.50 12.28
C LEU A 484 -12.37 -14.58 12.81
N THR A 485 -12.85 -15.44 13.71
CA THR A 485 -12.05 -16.56 14.25
C THR A 485 -11.74 -17.60 13.17
N GLN A 486 -12.74 -18.00 12.38
CA GLN A 486 -12.56 -18.87 11.21
C GLN A 486 -11.62 -18.24 10.16
N ALA A 487 -11.71 -16.92 9.95
CA ALA A 487 -10.78 -16.19 9.08
C ALA A 487 -9.34 -16.16 9.64
N LYS A 488 -9.14 -16.18 10.96
CA LYS A 488 -7.81 -16.30 11.60
C LYS A 488 -7.15 -17.66 11.31
N GLU A 489 -7.90 -18.75 11.46
CA GLU A 489 -7.40 -20.11 11.16
C GLU A 489 -6.99 -20.23 9.68
N ALA A 490 -7.80 -19.68 8.78
CA ALA A 490 -7.47 -19.60 7.36
C ALA A 490 -6.22 -18.73 7.08
N ARG A 491 -6.10 -17.57 7.75
CA ARG A 491 -4.95 -16.66 7.63
C ARG A 491 -3.65 -17.34 8.07
N LEU A 492 -3.66 -18.03 9.22
CA LEU A 492 -2.51 -18.79 9.73
C LEU A 492 -2.13 -19.93 8.77
N THR A 493 -3.11 -20.64 8.20
CA THR A 493 -2.86 -21.72 7.24
C THR A 493 -2.21 -21.19 5.95
N ILE A 494 -2.63 -20.03 5.45
CA ILE A 494 -2.02 -19.38 4.28
C ILE A 494 -0.61 -18.88 4.61
N LEU A 495 -0.40 -18.25 5.78
CA LEU A 495 0.92 -17.79 6.23
C LEU A 495 1.92 -18.95 6.34
N ASN A 496 1.51 -20.14 6.76
CA ASN A 496 2.38 -21.31 6.79
C ASN A 496 2.85 -21.75 5.40
N VAL A 497 2.05 -21.58 4.35
CA VAL A 497 2.45 -21.87 2.95
C VAL A 497 3.36 -20.77 2.41
N LEU A 498 3.10 -19.49 2.73
CA LEU A 498 3.97 -18.39 2.35
C LEU A 498 5.36 -18.53 3.00
N ASN A 499 5.42 -18.84 4.30
CA ASN A 499 6.65 -19.09 5.03
C ASN A 499 7.44 -20.31 4.50
N ALA A 500 6.78 -21.27 3.85
CA ALA A 500 7.45 -22.40 3.20
C ALA A 500 8.09 -22.04 1.86
N ALA A 501 7.71 -20.90 1.25
CA ALA A 501 8.33 -20.35 0.05
C ALA A 501 9.38 -19.27 0.38
N ILE A 502 9.15 -18.46 1.42
CA ILE A 502 10.09 -17.47 1.96
C ILE A 502 9.74 -17.15 3.43
N ASP A 503 10.65 -17.43 4.37
CA ASP A 503 10.45 -17.23 5.82
C ASP A 503 11.11 -15.94 6.35
N ALA A 504 12.16 -15.45 5.68
CA ALA A 504 12.87 -14.22 5.98
C ALA A 504 13.20 -13.42 4.69
N PRO A 505 13.52 -12.11 4.77
CA PRO A 505 13.90 -11.34 3.59
C PRO A 505 15.18 -11.84 2.92
N ASP A 506 15.13 -12.05 1.61
CA ASP A 506 16.28 -12.33 0.74
C ASP A 506 17.33 -11.19 0.75
N GLU A 507 18.56 -11.49 0.33
CA GLU A 507 19.54 -10.45 -0.01
C GLU A 507 19.00 -9.53 -1.12
N MET A 508 19.05 -8.20 -0.88
CA MET A 508 18.53 -7.22 -1.82
C MET A 508 19.22 -7.32 -3.19
N ALA A 509 18.43 -7.56 -4.25
CA ALA A 509 18.89 -7.85 -5.60
C ALA A 509 20.05 -6.94 -6.10
N PRO A 510 21.05 -7.48 -6.84
CA PRO A 510 22.16 -6.68 -7.38
C PRO A 510 21.75 -5.59 -8.39
N THR A 511 20.54 -5.66 -8.95
CA THR A 511 19.95 -4.63 -9.83
C THR A 511 19.26 -3.51 -9.06
N ALA A 512 19.03 -3.68 -7.75
CA ALA A 512 18.42 -2.66 -6.92
C ALA A 512 19.45 -1.59 -6.50
N PRO A 513 19.06 -0.31 -6.45
CA PRO A 513 19.94 0.75 -5.99
C PRO A 513 20.41 0.49 -4.55
N ARG A 514 21.60 0.98 -4.22
CA ARG A 514 22.13 0.96 -2.85
C ARG A 514 21.97 2.35 -2.24
N VAL A 515 21.21 2.45 -1.16
CA VAL A 515 21.12 3.63 -0.31
C VAL A 515 21.90 3.37 0.96
N ILE A 516 22.91 4.18 1.20
CA ILE A 516 23.74 4.15 2.40
C ILE A 516 23.34 5.36 3.25
N SER A 517 22.98 5.14 4.52
CA SER A 517 22.84 6.22 5.49
C SER A 517 24.18 6.51 6.18
N VAL A 518 24.51 7.78 6.38
CA VAL A 518 25.68 8.26 7.12
C VAL A 518 25.24 9.40 8.04
N GLN A 519 25.45 9.28 9.34
CA GLN A 519 25.29 10.43 10.24
C GLN A 519 26.51 11.34 10.14
N ILE A 520 26.29 12.64 9.96
CA ILE A 520 27.32 13.67 10.04
C ILE A 520 27.00 14.67 11.17
N PRO A 521 28.01 15.38 11.71
CA PRO A 521 27.74 16.49 12.63
C PRO A 521 26.92 17.60 11.94
N VAL A 522 25.93 18.16 12.63
CA VAL A 522 25.01 19.18 12.07
C VAL A 522 25.76 20.43 11.58
N ASP A 523 26.87 20.81 12.22
CA ASP A 523 27.75 21.90 11.78
C ASP A 523 28.44 21.62 10.43
N LYS A 524 28.56 20.34 10.03
CA LYS A 524 29.19 19.91 8.77
C LYS A 524 28.24 19.84 7.58
N ILE A 525 26.93 19.94 7.78
CA ILE A 525 25.94 20.05 6.68
C ILE A 525 26.31 21.18 5.71
N GLY A 526 26.70 22.35 6.24
CA GLY A 526 27.09 23.51 5.44
C GLY A 526 28.39 23.31 4.63
N GLU A 527 29.34 22.53 5.14
CA GLU A 527 30.60 22.20 4.44
C GLU A 527 30.34 21.16 3.33
N LEU A 528 29.51 20.15 3.59
CA LEU A 528 29.14 19.10 2.63
C LEU A 528 28.29 19.62 1.47
N ILE A 529 27.33 20.52 1.72
CA ILE A 529 26.59 21.20 0.66
C ILE A 529 27.54 22.16 -0.10
N GLY A 530 28.28 22.98 0.65
CA GLY A 530 29.19 23.98 0.13
C GLY A 530 28.49 25.15 -0.60
N PRO A 531 29.26 26.13 -1.11
CA PRO A 531 28.69 27.34 -1.70
C PRO A 531 27.77 27.03 -2.89
N LYS A 532 26.47 27.36 -2.76
CA LYS A 532 25.40 27.06 -3.73
C LYS A 532 25.28 25.57 -4.11
N GLY A 533 25.58 24.65 -3.18
CA GLY A 533 25.54 23.22 -3.46
C GLY A 533 26.71 22.70 -4.30
N LYS A 534 27.78 23.49 -4.51
CA LYS A 534 28.89 23.08 -5.38
C LYS A 534 29.58 21.80 -4.90
N THR A 535 29.75 21.62 -3.59
CA THR A 535 30.46 20.45 -3.04
C THR A 535 29.64 19.19 -3.28
N ILE A 536 28.41 19.14 -2.77
CA ILE A 536 27.48 18.01 -2.95
C ILE A 536 27.22 17.69 -4.45
N ASN A 537 27.17 18.69 -5.32
CA ASN A 537 27.03 18.45 -6.77
C ASN A 537 28.30 17.83 -7.37
N SER A 538 29.51 18.24 -6.98
CA SER A 538 30.75 17.60 -7.44
C SER A 538 30.79 16.11 -7.05
N ILE A 539 30.43 15.78 -5.81
CA ILE A 539 30.38 14.37 -5.35
C ILE A 539 29.39 13.56 -6.20
N GLN A 540 28.20 14.10 -6.47
CA GLN A 540 27.17 13.44 -7.28
C GLN A 540 27.60 13.30 -8.75
N ASP A 541 28.20 14.33 -9.36
CA ASP A 541 28.69 14.32 -10.74
C ASP A 541 29.89 13.37 -10.93
N GLU A 542 30.77 13.26 -9.93
CA GLU A 542 31.96 12.37 -9.94
C GLU A 542 31.61 10.90 -9.73
N THR A 543 30.62 10.60 -8.89
CA THR A 543 30.29 9.23 -8.46
C THR A 543 29.05 8.66 -9.14
N GLY A 544 28.20 9.48 -9.74
CA GLY A 544 26.87 9.08 -10.21
C GLY A 544 25.85 8.81 -9.10
N ALA A 545 26.25 8.95 -7.82
CA ALA A 545 25.36 8.86 -6.68
C ALA A 545 24.45 10.09 -6.57
N GLN A 546 23.41 9.98 -5.76
CA GLN A 546 22.48 11.06 -5.41
C GLN A 546 22.49 11.19 -3.90
N ILE A 547 22.65 12.42 -3.40
CA ILE A 547 22.86 12.69 -1.98
C ILE A 547 21.71 13.56 -1.50
N SER A 548 20.97 13.05 -0.52
CA SER A 548 19.99 13.82 0.26
C SER A 548 20.54 14.02 1.66
N ILE A 549 20.29 15.18 2.26
CA ILE A 549 20.73 15.53 3.61
C ILE A 549 19.50 16.06 4.34
N GLU A 550 19.19 15.47 5.48
CA GLU A 550 18.14 15.93 6.39
C GLU A 550 18.73 16.90 7.43
N ASP A 551 17.89 17.78 8.01
CA ASP A 551 18.34 18.86 8.92
C ASP A 551 18.99 18.37 10.24
N ASP A 552 18.85 17.09 10.58
CA ASP A 552 19.45 16.44 11.75
C ASP A 552 20.88 15.91 11.52
N GLY A 553 21.39 16.01 10.29
CA GLY A 553 22.69 15.47 9.88
C GLY A 553 22.66 14.05 9.33
N THR A 554 21.48 13.46 9.08
CA THR A 554 21.35 12.20 8.36
C THR A 554 21.59 12.43 6.86
N VAL A 555 22.55 11.70 6.27
CA VAL A 555 22.90 11.79 4.84
C VAL A 555 22.57 10.47 4.14
N TYR A 556 21.59 10.51 3.23
CA TYR A 556 21.23 9.37 2.38
C TYR A 556 21.98 9.44 1.05
N ILE A 557 22.86 8.46 0.82
CA ILE A 557 23.72 8.34 -0.36
C ILE A 557 23.19 7.19 -1.22
N GLY A 558 22.41 7.52 -2.25
CA GLY A 558 21.79 6.55 -3.15
C GLY A 558 22.51 6.46 -4.50
N ALA A 559 23.02 5.28 -4.87
CA ALA A 559 23.54 5.03 -6.23
C ALA A 559 22.90 3.81 -6.90
N THR A 560 23.07 3.69 -8.22
CA THR A 560 22.56 2.56 -9.04
C THR A 560 23.24 1.23 -8.74
N ASP A 561 24.37 1.25 -8.05
CA ASP A 561 25.21 0.10 -7.72
C ASP A 561 25.98 0.37 -6.41
N GLY A 562 26.52 -0.69 -5.80
CA GLY A 562 27.29 -0.60 -4.56
C GLY A 562 28.58 0.22 -4.66
N PRO A 563 29.46 0.00 -5.66
CA PRO A 563 30.71 0.74 -5.81
C PRO A 563 30.54 2.27 -5.86
N SER A 564 29.55 2.77 -6.60
CA SER A 564 29.26 4.21 -6.68
C SER A 564 28.76 4.78 -5.35
N ALA A 565 27.94 4.02 -4.61
CA ALA A 565 27.47 4.42 -3.29
C ALA A 565 28.61 4.47 -2.27
N GLU A 566 29.52 3.47 -2.28
CA GLU A 566 30.71 3.45 -1.42
C GLU A 566 31.71 4.56 -1.76
N ALA A 567 31.91 4.88 -3.04
CA ALA A 567 32.75 6.00 -3.46
C ALA A 567 32.23 7.34 -2.93
N ALA A 568 30.92 7.58 -3.03
CA ALA A 568 30.27 8.75 -2.46
C ALA A 568 30.31 8.73 -0.92
N ARG A 569 30.10 7.57 -0.28
CA ARG A 569 30.25 7.39 1.18
C ARG A 569 31.64 7.79 1.67
N ALA A 570 32.69 7.44 0.92
CA ALA A 570 34.07 7.83 1.25
C ALA A 570 34.29 9.34 1.14
N GLN A 571 33.80 9.99 0.06
CA GLN A 571 33.90 11.45 -0.10
C GLN A 571 33.11 12.21 1.00
N VAL A 572 31.89 11.78 1.30
CA VAL A 572 31.06 12.36 2.38
C VAL A 572 31.75 12.23 3.75
N ASN A 573 32.25 11.04 4.09
CA ASN A 573 32.92 10.82 5.37
C ASN A 573 34.22 11.63 5.51
N ALA A 574 34.97 11.86 4.42
CA ALA A 574 36.16 12.71 4.45
C ALA A 574 35.87 14.18 4.75
N ILE A 575 34.65 14.66 4.50
CA ILE A 575 34.19 16.02 4.82
C ILE A 575 33.58 16.08 6.24
N ALA A 576 32.80 15.06 6.62
CA ALA A 576 32.14 14.98 7.92
C ALA A 576 33.11 14.69 9.07
N ASN A 577 34.03 13.74 8.87
CA ASN A 577 35.06 13.31 9.80
C ASN A 577 36.45 13.53 9.16
N PRO A 578 36.88 14.79 8.95
CA PRO A 578 38.15 15.09 8.30
C PRO A 578 39.30 14.73 9.25
N THR A 579 39.95 13.58 9.04
CA THR A 579 41.00 13.03 9.90
C THR A 579 41.93 14.13 10.41
N ASN A 580 41.88 14.39 11.72
CA ASN A 580 42.75 15.35 12.37
C ASN A 580 44.04 14.62 12.73
N PRO A 581 45.18 14.95 12.08
CA PRO A 581 46.40 14.19 12.28
C PRO A 581 46.87 14.26 13.74
N GLU A 582 47.08 13.11 14.38
CA GLU A 582 47.40 13.06 15.81
C GLU A 582 48.92 13.10 16.09
N VAL A 583 49.29 13.48 17.31
CA VAL A 583 50.71 13.47 17.74
C VAL A 583 51.19 12.03 17.88
N GLY A 584 52.21 11.67 17.09
CA GLY A 584 52.75 10.32 16.97
C GLY A 584 52.44 9.64 15.63
N GLU A 585 51.46 10.13 14.88
CA GLU A 585 51.04 9.59 13.57
C GLU A 585 52.10 9.85 12.47
N GLN A 586 52.20 8.94 11.50
CA GLN A 586 53.21 8.96 10.43
C GLN A 586 52.57 9.10 9.04
N PHE A 587 53.09 10.02 8.24
CA PHE A 587 52.59 10.36 6.90
C PHE A 587 53.71 10.32 5.86
N LEU A 588 53.42 9.78 4.67
CA LEU A 588 54.29 9.92 3.49
C LEU A 588 54.00 11.27 2.79
N GLY A 589 54.40 12.35 3.46
CA GLY A 589 54.13 13.71 3.02
C GLY A 589 54.99 14.15 1.84
N THR A 590 54.53 15.17 1.10
CA THR A 590 55.27 15.77 -0.03
C THR A 590 55.75 17.17 0.31
N VAL A 591 57.04 17.48 0.11
CA VAL A 591 57.59 18.82 0.32
C VAL A 591 56.98 19.79 -0.69
N VAL A 592 56.14 20.73 -0.22
CA VAL A 592 55.44 21.71 -1.07
C VAL A 592 56.15 23.07 -1.12
N LYS A 593 56.91 23.42 -0.07
CA LYS A 593 57.64 24.69 0.01
C LYS A 593 58.83 24.60 0.95
N ILE A 594 59.95 25.21 0.57
CA ILE A 594 61.13 25.34 1.43
C ILE A 594 61.23 26.78 1.96
N ALA A 595 61.79 26.93 3.15
CA ALA A 595 62.09 28.20 3.80
C ALA A 595 63.42 28.11 4.57
N THR A 596 64.00 29.25 4.93
CA THR A 596 65.28 29.35 5.65
C THR A 596 65.30 28.67 7.03
N PHE A 597 64.13 28.34 7.59
CA PHE A 597 63.97 27.69 8.90
C PHE A 597 63.39 26.26 8.82
N GLY A 598 63.14 25.72 7.63
CA GLY A 598 62.58 24.37 7.46
C GLY A 598 61.83 24.16 6.15
N ALA A 599 61.21 22.98 6.01
CA ALA A 599 60.38 22.62 4.86
C ALA A 599 58.92 22.42 5.28
N PHE A 600 57.99 22.93 4.48
CA PHE A 600 56.56 22.63 4.58
C PHE A 600 56.26 21.36 3.79
N VAL A 601 55.62 20.41 4.47
CA VAL A 601 55.31 19.08 3.95
C VAL A 601 53.79 18.91 4.02
N SER A 602 53.16 18.70 2.87
CA SER A 602 51.71 18.46 2.81
C SER A 602 51.43 17.02 3.20
N LEU A 603 50.52 16.82 4.16
CA LEU A 603 50.20 15.52 4.77
C LEU A 603 48.83 15.02 4.28
N LEU A 604 47.86 15.95 4.23
CA LEU A 604 46.51 15.77 3.72
C LEU A 604 46.12 17.03 2.92
N PRO A 605 45.14 16.97 2.00
CA PRO A 605 44.68 18.14 1.26
C PRO A 605 44.33 19.32 2.20
N GLY A 606 45.07 20.42 2.08
CA GLY A 606 44.91 21.62 2.91
C GLY A 606 45.55 21.58 4.31
N LYS A 607 46.24 20.50 4.70
CA LYS A 607 47.00 20.40 5.97
C LYS A 607 48.49 20.18 5.71
N ASP A 608 49.27 21.24 5.85
CA ASP A 608 50.74 21.23 5.78
C ASP A 608 51.36 21.25 7.18
N GLY A 609 52.38 20.43 7.41
CA GLY A 609 53.22 20.47 8.61
C GLY A 609 54.60 21.07 8.33
N LEU A 610 55.24 21.62 9.38
CA LEU A 610 56.59 22.19 9.31
C LEU A 610 57.63 21.19 9.82
N LEU A 611 58.50 20.74 8.91
CA LEU A 611 59.73 20.04 9.22
C LEU A 611 60.84 21.08 9.47
N HIS A 612 61.06 21.42 10.74
CA HIS A 612 62.00 22.47 11.14
C HIS A 612 63.46 22.10 10.83
N VAL A 613 64.33 23.09 10.61
CA VAL A 613 65.74 22.88 10.23
C VAL A 613 66.56 22.08 11.26
N SER A 614 66.14 22.02 12.52
CA SER A 614 66.71 21.09 13.52
C SER A 614 66.48 19.62 13.13
N GLU A 615 65.30 19.31 12.62
CA GLU A 615 64.87 17.96 12.27
C GLU A 615 65.38 17.54 10.89
N VAL A 616 65.53 18.49 9.95
CA VAL A 616 66.22 18.26 8.66
C VAL A 616 67.66 17.76 8.86
N ARG A 617 68.33 18.10 9.98
CA ARG A 617 69.66 17.56 10.31
C ARG A 617 69.67 16.06 10.61
N LYS A 618 68.54 15.47 11.04
CA LYS A 618 68.40 14.01 11.19
C LYS A 618 68.55 13.33 9.81
N LEU A 619 67.89 13.85 8.77
CA LEU A 619 68.03 13.39 7.38
C LEU A 619 69.47 13.59 6.82
N ALA A 620 70.19 14.61 7.28
CA ALA A 620 71.57 14.88 6.90
C ALA A 620 72.63 14.08 7.69
N GLY A 621 72.24 13.03 8.42
CA GLY A 621 73.14 12.21 9.22
C GLY A 621 73.82 12.98 10.37
N GLY A 622 73.11 13.93 10.97
CA GLY A 622 73.61 14.79 12.06
C GLY A 622 74.54 15.92 11.63
N LYS A 623 74.87 16.04 10.33
CA LYS A 623 75.74 17.11 9.82
C LYS A 623 75.05 18.48 9.93
N ARG A 624 75.86 19.54 10.05
CA ARG A 624 75.37 20.93 10.07
C ARG A 624 74.86 21.32 8.68
N VAL A 625 73.55 21.27 8.51
CA VAL A 625 72.83 21.84 7.36
C VAL A 625 72.94 23.37 7.42
N GLU A 626 73.38 23.99 6.34
CA GLU A 626 73.44 25.47 6.20
C GLU A 626 72.25 25.99 5.37
N ASN A 627 71.90 25.35 4.24
CA ASN A 627 70.65 25.60 3.52
C ASN A 627 69.76 24.35 3.53
N VAL A 628 68.45 24.51 3.70
CA VAL A 628 67.49 23.37 3.68
C VAL A 628 67.40 22.74 2.28
N GLU A 629 67.66 23.54 1.23
CA GLU A 629 67.69 23.13 -0.17
C GLU A 629 68.83 22.14 -0.49
N ASP A 630 69.88 22.10 0.34
CA ASP A 630 71.00 21.14 0.22
C ASP A 630 70.57 19.70 0.59
N VAL A 631 69.40 19.52 1.20
CA VAL A 631 68.91 18.24 1.76
C VAL A 631 67.52 17.85 1.24
N LEU A 632 66.67 18.83 0.96
CA LEU A 632 65.29 18.64 0.52
C LEU A 632 65.00 19.44 -0.76
N SER A 633 64.21 18.85 -1.65
CA SER A 633 63.72 19.50 -2.87
C SER A 633 62.19 19.53 -2.87
N VAL A 634 61.60 20.57 -3.47
CA VAL A 634 60.14 20.66 -3.65
C VAL A 634 59.68 19.53 -4.58
N GLY A 635 58.59 18.86 -4.22
CA GLY A 635 58.09 17.65 -4.87
C GLY A 635 58.67 16.34 -4.31
N ARG A 636 59.70 16.38 -3.44
CA ARG A 636 60.21 15.17 -2.77
C ARG A 636 59.18 14.62 -1.78
N LYS A 637 58.89 13.32 -1.87
CA LYS A 637 58.17 12.57 -0.82
C LYS A 637 59.13 12.17 0.31
N ILE A 638 58.68 12.31 1.55
CA ILE A 638 59.43 11.94 2.76
C ILE A 638 58.47 11.38 3.83
N LEU A 639 58.92 10.35 4.56
CA LEU A 639 58.17 9.82 5.68
C LEU A 639 58.41 10.71 6.91
N VAL A 640 57.33 11.25 7.49
CA VAL A 640 57.37 12.23 8.58
C VAL A 640 56.39 11.85 9.69
N ARG A 641 56.80 12.06 10.94
CA ARG A 641 55.95 11.87 12.14
C ARG A 641 55.58 13.22 12.73
N ILE A 642 54.34 13.36 13.18
CA ILE A 642 53.88 14.56 13.88
C ILE A 642 54.37 14.51 15.34
N THR A 643 55.18 15.50 15.74
CA THR A 643 55.75 15.59 17.09
C THR A 643 54.97 16.51 18.02
N LYS A 644 54.28 17.51 17.46
CA LYS A 644 53.45 18.45 18.22
C LYS A 644 52.43 19.13 17.31
N ILE A 645 51.26 19.41 17.87
CA ILE A 645 50.28 20.38 17.35
C ILE A 645 50.33 21.61 18.26
N ASP A 646 50.33 22.83 17.71
CA ASP A 646 50.23 24.07 18.50
C ASP A 646 48.77 24.54 18.68
N ASP A 647 48.56 25.50 19.59
CA ASP A 647 47.23 26.05 19.92
C ASP A 647 46.57 26.82 18.75
N ARG A 648 47.21 26.83 17.57
CA ARG A 648 46.74 27.43 16.31
C ARG A 648 46.67 26.39 15.18
N GLY A 649 46.73 25.10 15.50
CA GLY A 649 46.59 23.98 14.57
C GLY A 649 47.83 23.68 13.73
N LYS A 650 49.00 24.26 14.01
CA LYS A 650 50.22 23.99 13.23
C LYS A 650 50.84 22.66 13.63
N LEU A 651 51.07 21.82 12.64
CA LEU A 651 51.70 20.51 12.80
C LEU A 651 53.23 20.67 12.74
N SER A 652 53.94 20.22 13.77
CA SER A 652 55.40 20.12 13.83
C SER A 652 55.82 18.70 13.45
N LEU A 653 56.83 18.56 12.60
CA LEU A 653 57.25 17.28 12.02
C LEU A 653 58.68 16.90 12.41
N GLU A 654 58.92 15.62 12.62
CA GLU A 654 60.25 15.00 12.52
C GLU A 654 60.29 14.02 11.33
N PRO A 655 61.46 13.74 10.74
CA PRO A 655 61.59 12.69 9.74
C PRO A 655 61.63 11.33 10.42
N VAL A 656 60.97 10.34 9.81
CA VAL A 656 61.17 8.94 10.15
C VAL A 656 62.38 8.46 9.34
N LEU A 657 63.35 7.86 10.04
CA LEU A 657 64.53 7.24 9.43
C LEU A 657 64.35 5.73 9.51
N ASP A 658 64.21 5.08 8.36
CA ASP A 658 64.20 3.62 8.29
C ASP A 658 65.62 3.10 8.51
N GLU A 659 65.81 2.25 9.52
CA GLU A 659 67.03 1.45 9.63
C GLU A 659 66.98 0.32 8.60
N ALA A 660 68.07 0.20 7.82
CA ALA A 660 68.27 -0.74 6.70
C ALA A 660 67.50 -0.45 5.38
N THR A 661 68.15 0.35 4.52
CA THR A 661 68.21 0.06 3.07
C THR A 661 69.66 0.08 2.60
N GLU A 662 70.18 -1.06 2.17
CA GLU A 662 71.44 -1.13 1.40
C GLU A 662 71.22 -0.61 -0.03
N PRO A 663 72.25 -0.06 -0.70
CA PRO A 663 72.13 0.39 -2.08
C PRO A 663 72.07 -0.80 -3.05
N ALA A 664 70.97 -0.92 -3.79
CA ALA A 664 70.90 -1.81 -4.94
C ALA A 664 71.46 -1.09 -6.19
N ASP A 665 72.56 -1.60 -6.74
CA ASP A 665 73.20 -1.05 -7.94
C ASP A 665 72.32 -1.20 -9.20
N THR A 666 72.49 -0.25 -10.13
CA THR A 666 71.82 -0.27 -11.43
C THR A 666 72.64 -1.02 -12.48
N GLU A 667 72.30 -2.27 -12.76
CA GLU A 667 72.59 -2.90 -14.05
C GLU A 667 71.30 -3.31 -14.75
N GLY A 668 71.21 -3.03 -16.05
CA GLY A 668 70.04 -3.31 -16.86
C GLY A 668 70.20 -4.60 -17.67
N SER A 669 69.11 -5.33 -17.87
CA SER A 669 69.03 -6.37 -18.90
C SER A 669 67.73 -6.25 -19.66
N ALA A 670 67.82 -6.12 -20.99
CA ALA A 670 66.69 -6.18 -21.89
C ALA A 670 66.64 -7.58 -22.51
N ALA A 671 65.55 -8.30 -22.29
CA ALA A 671 65.28 -9.59 -22.93
C ALA A 671 63.82 -9.59 -23.42
N ALA A 672 63.60 -10.10 -24.64
CA ALA A 672 62.30 -10.21 -25.25
C ALA A 672 61.99 -11.67 -25.62
N SER A 673 60.75 -12.07 -25.36
CA SER A 673 60.07 -13.27 -25.86
C SER A 673 58.57 -13.02 -25.63
N GLU A 674 57.79 -12.75 -26.67
CA GLU A 674 57.08 -13.80 -27.43
C GLU A 674 56.07 -14.55 -26.56
N GLY A 675 54.78 -14.33 -26.84
CA GLY A 675 53.67 -15.08 -26.26
C GLY A 675 53.13 -16.14 -27.24
N PRO A 676 52.40 -17.16 -26.75
CA PRO A 676 51.83 -18.20 -27.59
C PRO A 676 50.45 -17.81 -28.16
N GLU A 677 50.13 -18.36 -29.33
CA GLU A 677 48.82 -18.26 -29.99
C GLU A 677 47.73 -19.11 -29.30
N ALA A 678 46.47 -18.82 -29.61
CA ALA A 678 45.35 -19.69 -29.27
C ALA A 678 45.14 -20.79 -30.34
N PRO A 679 44.76 -22.02 -29.97
CA PRO A 679 44.18 -22.98 -30.89
C PRO A 679 42.67 -22.73 -31.08
N ALA A 680 42.13 -23.13 -32.23
CA ALA A 680 40.71 -22.99 -32.57
C ALA A 680 39.92 -24.31 -32.36
N GLU A 681 38.59 -24.14 -32.27
CA GLU A 681 37.49 -25.08 -32.53
C GLU A 681 37.60 -26.57 -32.08
N GLY A 682 36.64 -26.97 -31.23
CA GLY A 682 36.28 -28.35 -30.90
C GLY A 682 34.86 -28.40 -30.34
#